data_AF-A0A8H2XKK2-F1
#
_entry.id   AF-A0A8H2XKK2-F1
#
_cell.length_a   1.000
_cell.length_b   1.000
_cell.length_c   1.000
_cell.angle_alpha   90.00
_cell.angle_beta   90.00
_cell.angle_gamma   90.00
#
_symmetry.space_group_name_H-M   'P 1'
#
loop_
_entity.id
_entity.type
_entity.pdbx_description
1 polymer ?
#
loop_
_entity_poly.entity_id
_entity_poly.type
_entity_poly.pdbx_seq_one_letter_code
_entity_poly.pdbx_strand_id
1 'polypeptide(L)'
;MAIYKVAILTASDTASKDVQQDRSGPVIREILSDHSSTCQFSIDAPVIVPDNIGLIQSTVKGWSIGGLYDWIITTGGTGFGPRDLTPEAISPLIERPAPGLVHLIMSESLKHTPLAALSRPVAGSIRNTLVTTLPGSPKAVRENLSALLQGGVISHALDLLTGGKESGQVHAKLGVPDRTTGASQSPAATHSHHHHYHHHEHHKHGHQIPTPRTLSHDPNLPVSQRNRVSPYRLVSMEEATRLILDMSKPLEPVTLDVNSRLAGHVLSEDVTAPHELPATPTTNVDGYAVQVPYKKGTFKVLTPATLKIGSEVPSDSVYRINTGAPLPPGTNAVIMVEDTQVASQFSAEEGEEGEEKTVELLAEVDIGENVRKAGSDVRAGDKVLAAGDVISGLGGEIGALAFVGRRQVNAYRKPVVALLSTGNELVDLQQQSSQTAGTVLEGLGYGVIDIGIAHDNIEAHVSALSDGISRADVLVTTGGTSMGASDLLKPLLERNLNGTIHFGRVAMKPGKPTTFASVPPPNGGREKLVFGLPGNPASALVTFYLFVLPALRRLGGWTLEAAELPRVPVELTESLPLDPRPEFHRVHVRITSSGLKAFSTGGQRSSRVASLAGANGLVALPALVEENPTFAFQQFPSRRSVVYGKKGIVSCTQPLAAEAGLEVLRKGGNAADAAVAVSAALNVTEPTSCGIGGDAFCLFYDASKKNVQALNGSGRSPKALNIDVARKNGAIGRQLTERDLNSVTVPGAAAAWVDTVAKLGSGKVSFEEVMAPAIRLAEEGAPISELTANAWKRSEGLIKSASPSADSMLINGRAPLPGEVMRLPDLAQTFKTLVSEGKKGFYTGRIAEAIVELIKSNGGVMELSDLAEHDTDFVEPIKYTYAGEVTLWECPPNGQGITALMALGILEAAQEIGKIKPLLKMEHNSTEYLHALIEALRLAFADTQYYVSDPKVAKVPEYLRKRAENFNPSASIPDVHHGNPTASTDTVYFSVTDQWGNGCSFIQSNYAGFGTGAIPKGCGFTLQNRGSGFVLEEGHPNQLEGGKRPYHTIIPALATRGDELFLVYGVMGGFMQVLIYSLYRFFRRLTLGFGQPQGHIQVLLNILRGFTPQAALDAPRFCISAGSPDANVDNARKAGDINSEVYFEDGISAETVQKLKEMGHDARQLTGFSRAMLGRGQIIQKLSAKELIWAAGSDQRGDGHAVAQI
;
A
#
# COMPACT_ATOMS: atom_id res chain seq x y z
N MET A 1 18.34 -17.86 -52.34
CA MET A 1 17.66 -18.70 -51.33
C MET A 1 18.69 -19.10 -50.29
N ALA A 2 18.41 -18.87 -49.00
CA ALA A 2 19.24 -19.40 -47.92
C ALA A 2 19.19 -20.94 -47.95
N ILE A 3 20.34 -21.59 -47.79
CA ILE A 3 20.45 -23.05 -47.70
C ILE A 3 20.64 -23.40 -46.22
N TYR A 4 19.66 -24.08 -45.62
CA TYR A 4 19.72 -24.50 -44.21
C TYR A 4 20.22 -25.94 -44.09
N LYS A 5 21.15 -26.18 -43.18
CA LYS A 5 21.67 -27.51 -42.87
C LYS A 5 20.74 -28.23 -41.90
N VAL A 6 20.27 -29.41 -42.29
CA VAL A 6 19.31 -30.21 -41.50
C VAL A 6 19.90 -31.56 -41.12
N ALA A 7 19.84 -31.90 -39.84
CA ALA A 7 20.18 -33.22 -39.32
C ALA A 7 18.91 -33.99 -38.93
N ILE A 8 18.92 -35.30 -39.21
CA ILE A 8 17.83 -36.22 -38.88
C ILE A 8 18.34 -37.28 -37.91
N LEU A 9 17.68 -37.44 -36.77
CA LEU A 9 17.98 -38.44 -35.76
C LEU A 9 16.79 -39.37 -35.55
N THR A 10 16.97 -40.66 -35.83
CA THR A 10 15.98 -41.70 -35.50
C THR A 10 16.34 -42.32 -34.16
N ALA A 11 15.49 -42.14 -33.15
CA ALA A 11 15.60 -42.79 -31.85
C ALA A 11 14.77 -44.09 -31.86
N SER A 12 15.47 -45.23 -31.90
CA SER A 12 14.84 -46.55 -31.96
C SER A 12 15.81 -47.68 -31.58
N ASP A 13 15.42 -48.47 -30.57
CA ASP A 13 16.13 -49.70 -30.20
C ASP A 13 16.17 -50.77 -31.31
N THR A 14 15.17 -50.81 -32.20
CA THR A 14 15.11 -51.77 -33.31
C THR A 14 15.92 -51.29 -34.51
N ALA A 15 15.79 -50.03 -34.90
CA ALA A 15 16.53 -49.49 -36.04
C ALA A 15 18.04 -49.34 -35.76
N SER A 16 18.42 -49.16 -34.49
CA SER A 16 19.85 -49.13 -34.10
C SER A 16 20.54 -50.49 -34.21
N LYS A 17 19.77 -51.59 -34.23
CA LYS A 17 20.28 -52.96 -34.43
C LYS A 17 20.20 -53.42 -35.88
N ASP A 18 19.19 -52.96 -36.61
CA ASP A 18 19.00 -53.22 -38.05
C ASP A 18 18.52 -51.95 -38.74
N VAL A 19 19.43 -51.32 -39.50
CA VAL A 19 19.21 -50.04 -40.19
C VAL A 19 18.03 -50.12 -41.18
N GLN A 20 17.72 -51.30 -41.71
CA GLN A 20 16.59 -51.50 -42.64
C GLN A 20 15.22 -51.30 -41.96
N GLN A 21 15.18 -51.25 -40.62
CA GLN A 21 13.96 -50.97 -39.86
C GLN A 21 13.67 -49.48 -39.72
N ASP A 22 14.61 -48.58 -40.04
CA ASP A 22 14.30 -47.15 -40.07
C ASP A 22 13.49 -46.79 -41.32
N ARG A 23 12.19 -46.62 -41.12
CA ARG A 23 11.26 -46.19 -42.18
C ARG A 23 10.94 -44.69 -42.13
N SER A 24 11.26 -44.02 -41.02
CA SER A 24 10.84 -42.64 -40.78
C SER A 24 11.93 -41.64 -41.12
N GLY A 25 13.20 -41.93 -40.81
CA GLY A 25 14.35 -41.12 -41.20
C GLY A 25 14.44 -40.90 -42.73
N PRO A 26 14.36 -41.95 -43.57
CA PRO A 26 14.36 -41.81 -45.03
C PRO A 26 13.19 -40.97 -45.56
N VAL A 27 12.01 -41.08 -44.94
CA VAL A 27 10.81 -40.32 -45.35
C VAL A 27 10.96 -38.83 -45.03
N ILE A 28 11.57 -38.46 -43.90
CA ILE A 28 11.88 -37.05 -43.59
C ILE A 28 12.82 -36.48 -44.66
N ARG A 29 13.85 -37.24 -45.05
CA ARG A 29 14.80 -36.82 -46.08
C ARG A 29 14.14 -36.63 -47.45
N GLU A 30 13.27 -37.55 -47.84
CA GLU A 30 12.49 -37.46 -49.10
C GLU A 30 11.65 -36.17 -49.12
N ILE A 31 10.84 -35.93 -48.08
CA ILE A 31 9.95 -34.77 -48.00
C ILE A 31 10.73 -33.45 -48.06
N LEU A 32 11.84 -33.35 -47.33
CA LEU A 32 12.66 -32.14 -47.32
C LEU A 32 13.42 -31.93 -48.63
N SER A 33 13.76 -33.00 -49.35
CA SER A 33 14.42 -32.91 -50.66
C SER A 33 13.45 -32.46 -51.75
N ASP A 34 12.18 -32.86 -51.65
CA ASP A 34 11.12 -32.49 -52.59
C ASP A 34 10.58 -31.06 -52.36
N HIS A 35 10.87 -30.46 -51.20
CA HIS A 35 10.36 -29.14 -50.84
C HIS A 35 11.25 -28.00 -51.34
N SER A 36 11.21 -27.71 -52.65
CA SER A 36 12.13 -26.76 -53.30
C SER A 36 11.54 -25.36 -53.60
N SER A 37 10.31 -25.05 -53.18
CA SER A 37 9.57 -23.87 -53.65
C SER A 37 9.78 -22.58 -52.84
N THR A 38 10.20 -22.66 -51.57
CA THR A 38 10.36 -21.50 -50.68
C THR A 38 11.67 -21.49 -49.88
N CYS A 39 12.34 -22.64 -49.71
CA CYS A 39 13.58 -22.77 -48.95
C CYS A 39 14.41 -23.96 -49.46
N GLN A 40 15.75 -23.92 -49.37
CA GLN A 40 16.61 -25.06 -49.75
C GLN A 40 17.23 -25.70 -48.51
N PHE A 41 17.11 -27.03 -48.37
CA PHE A 41 17.69 -27.79 -47.28
C PHE A 41 18.88 -28.64 -47.75
N SER A 42 20.00 -28.56 -47.05
CA SER A 42 21.13 -29.47 -47.18
C SER A 42 21.02 -30.52 -46.07
N ILE A 43 20.71 -31.77 -46.44
CA ILE A 43 20.33 -32.82 -45.48
C ILE A 43 21.40 -33.91 -45.48
N ASP A 44 21.98 -34.15 -44.31
CA ASP A 44 22.93 -35.24 -44.12
C ASP A 44 22.24 -36.60 -43.95
N ALA A 45 23.01 -37.69 -44.03
CA ALA A 45 22.47 -39.03 -43.84
C ALA A 45 21.83 -39.17 -42.43
N PRO A 46 20.61 -39.75 -42.31
CA PRO A 46 19.98 -39.95 -41.01
C PRO A 46 20.88 -40.76 -40.07
N VAL A 47 21.02 -40.29 -38.84
CA VAL A 47 21.73 -41.02 -37.79
C VAL A 47 20.72 -41.76 -36.93
N ILE A 48 21.03 -43.00 -36.57
CA ILE A 48 20.16 -43.84 -35.76
C ILE A 48 20.84 -44.10 -34.42
N VAL A 49 20.10 -43.88 -33.33
CA VAL A 49 20.55 -44.16 -31.96
C VAL A 49 19.52 -45.02 -31.23
N PRO A 50 19.93 -45.88 -30.29
CA PRO A 50 18.97 -46.58 -29.43
C PRO A 50 18.24 -45.57 -28.53
N ASP A 51 17.10 -45.98 -27.96
CA ASP A 51 16.29 -45.15 -27.07
C ASP A 51 16.99 -45.01 -25.70
N ASN A 52 18.00 -44.14 -25.67
CA ASN A 52 18.86 -43.88 -24.53
C ASN A 52 19.10 -42.38 -24.41
N ILE A 53 18.74 -41.82 -23.25
CA ILE A 53 18.84 -40.38 -22.97
C ILE A 53 20.26 -39.85 -23.22
N GLY A 54 21.29 -40.55 -22.74
CA GLY A 54 22.67 -40.10 -22.86
C GLY A 54 23.14 -39.99 -24.32
N LEU A 55 22.82 -41.00 -25.14
CA LEU A 55 23.22 -41.03 -26.56
C LEU A 55 22.44 -40.03 -27.42
N ILE A 56 21.13 -39.87 -27.16
CA ILE A 56 20.32 -38.84 -27.83
C ILE A 56 20.84 -37.45 -27.46
N GLN A 57 21.10 -37.19 -26.17
CA GLN A 57 21.61 -35.89 -25.72
C GLN A 57 23.00 -35.59 -26.25
N SER A 58 23.93 -36.55 -26.23
CA SER A 58 25.30 -36.32 -26.73
C SER A 58 25.30 -35.99 -28.22
N THR A 59 24.45 -36.66 -29.00
CA THR A 59 24.33 -36.45 -30.45
C THR A 59 23.75 -35.07 -30.77
N VAL A 60 22.61 -34.72 -30.14
CA VAL A 60 21.96 -33.42 -30.36
C VAL A 60 22.80 -32.25 -29.82
N LYS A 61 23.49 -32.41 -28.68
CA LYS A 61 24.44 -31.42 -28.18
C LYS A 61 25.63 -31.24 -29.11
N GLY A 62 26.21 -32.32 -29.63
CA GLY A 62 27.33 -32.27 -30.57
C GLY A 62 27.00 -31.45 -31.82
N TRP A 63 25.78 -31.62 -32.34
CA TRP A 63 25.28 -30.91 -33.53
C TRP A 63 24.94 -29.44 -33.27
N SER A 64 24.38 -29.13 -32.11
CA SER A 64 23.94 -27.77 -31.76
C SER A 64 25.05 -26.87 -31.19
N ILE A 65 25.97 -27.41 -30.37
CA ILE A 65 27.04 -26.61 -29.74
C ILE A 65 28.08 -26.14 -30.76
N GLY A 66 28.29 -26.89 -31.84
CA GLY A 66 29.19 -26.52 -32.95
C GLY A 66 28.56 -25.67 -34.05
N GLY A 67 27.26 -25.36 -33.99
CA GLY A 67 26.54 -24.65 -35.06
C GLY A 67 26.57 -25.42 -36.40
N LEU A 68 26.62 -26.76 -36.33
CA LEU A 68 26.79 -27.60 -37.52
C LEU A 68 25.49 -27.69 -38.34
N TYR A 69 24.35 -27.60 -37.67
CA TYR A 69 23.02 -27.66 -38.26
C TYR A 69 22.12 -26.54 -37.77
N ASP A 70 21.29 -26.04 -38.66
CA ASP A 70 20.30 -24.99 -38.39
C ASP A 70 18.99 -25.60 -37.87
N TRP A 71 18.67 -26.83 -38.30
CA TRP A 71 17.50 -27.58 -37.85
C TRP A 71 17.84 -29.05 -37.56
N ILE A 72 17.44 -29.53 -36.38
CA ILE A 72 17.54 -30.94 -35.99
C ILE A 72 16.12 -31.49 -35.86
N ILE A 73 15.84 -32.55 -36.62
CA ILE A 73 14.58 -33.29 -36.54
C ILE A 73 14.85 -34.64 -35.92
N THR A 74 14.18 -34.93 -34.81
CA THR A 74 14.20 -36.27 -34.22
C THR A 74 12.91 -37.01 -34.54
N THR A 75 12.96 -38.32 -34.72
CA THR A 75 11.77 -39.17 -34.91
C THR A 75 11.87 -40.44 -34.07
N GLY A 76 10.75 -40.86 -33.48
CA GLY A 76 10.68 -42.01 -32.59
C GLY A 76 10.82 -41.65 -31.12
N GLY A 77 10.37 -42.55 -30.24
CA GLY A 77 10.51 -42.41 -28.80
C GLY A 77 9.66 -41.32 -28.13
N THR A 78 8.60 -40.80 -28.77
CA THR A 78 7.74 -39.71 -28.22
C THR A 78 6.48 -40.19 -27.49
N GLY A 79 6.25 -41.51 -27.39
CA GLY A 79 5.08 -42.08 -26.72
C GLY A 79 5.18 -42.15 -25.19
N PHE A 80 4.33 -42.96 -24.57
CA PHE A 80 4.31 -43.25 -23.12
C PHE A 80 5.04 -44.57 -22.76
N GLY A 81 5.62 -45.27 -23.74
CA GLY A 81 6.34 -46.51 -23.46
C GLY A 81 7.52 -46.26 -22.53
N PRO A 82 7.91 -47.23 -21.68
CA PRO A 82 9.07 -47.08 -20.78
C PRO A 82 10.41 -46.92 -21.52
N ARG A 83 10.42 -47.15 -22.83
CA ARG A 83 11.55 -46.91 -23.73
C ARG A 83 11.36 -45.65 -24.59
N ASP A 84 10.21 -44.97 -24.55
CA ASP A 84 9.98 -43.74 -25.30
C ASP A 84 10.57 -42.54 -24.55
N LEU A 85 11.89 -42.33 -24.69
CA LEU A 85 12.66 -41.38 -23.88
C LEU A 85 13.10 -40.11 -24.63
N THR A 86 12.64 -39.91 -25.86
CA THR A 86 13.02 -38.74 -26.68
C THR A 86 12.62 -37.40 -26.04
N PRO A 87 11.40 -37.22 -25.47
CA PRO A 87 11.01 -35.99 -24.80
C PRO A 87 11.87 -35.68 -23.56
N GLU A 88 12.17 -36.70 -22.76
CA GLU A 88 13.06 -36.61 -21.59
C GLU A 88 14.49 -36.27 -21.97
N ALA A 89 14.95 -36.78 -23.11
CA ALA A 89 16.28 -36.48 -23.63
C ALA A 89 16.38 -35.05 -24.16
N ILE A 90 15.38 -34.58 -24.92
CA ILE A 90 15.43 -33.30 -25.64
C ILE A 90 14.99 -32.12 -24.78
N SER A 91 13.94 -32.24 -23.95
CA SER A 91 13.38 -31.11 -23.18
C SER A 91 14.41 -30.37 -22.31
N PRO A 92 15.33 -31.04 -21.60
CA PRO A 92 16.34 -30.36 -20.79
C PRO A 92 17.39 -29.58 -21.61
N LEU A 93 17.45 -29.81 -22.92
CA LEU A 93 18.40 -29.13 -23.81
C LEU A 93 17.83 -27.85 -24.42
N ILE A 94 16.51 -27.72 -24.46
CA ILE A 94 15.82 -26.59 -25.09
C ILE A 94 15.95 -25.35 -24.21
N GLU A 95 16.62 -24.32 -24.72
CA GLU A 95 16.78 -23.03 -24.05
C GLU A 95 15.56 -22.14 -24.27
N ARG A 96 14.94 -22.23 -25.46
CA ARG A 96 13.75 -21.46 -25.84
C ARG A 96 12.65 -22.38 -26.34
N PRO A 97 11.69 -22.78 -25.49
CA PRO A 97 10.58 -23.62 -25.89
C PRO A 97 9.67 -22.95 -26.94
N ALA A 98 9.26 -23.73 -27.94
CA ALA A 98 8.33 -23.28 -28.99
C ALA A 98 7.00 -24.07 -28.90
N PRO A 99 6.17 -23.83 -27.86
CA PRO A 99 4.93 -24.59 -27.65
C PRO A 99 3.93 -24.42 -28.80
N GLY A 100 4.01 -23.33 -29.57
CA GLY A 100 3.21 -23.15 -30.79
C GLY A 100 3.47 -24.23 -31.85
N LEU A 101 4.72 -24.63 -32.04
CA LEU A 101 5.07 -25.72 -32.96
C LEU A 101 4.62 -27.08 -32.43
N VAL A 102 4.70 -27.28 -31.10
CA VAL A 102 4.16 -28.47 -30.43
C VAL A 102 2.65 -28.57 -30.64
N HIS A 103 1.92 -27.47 -30.47
CA HIS A 103 0.48 -27.43 -30.73
C HIS A 103 0.13 -27.67 -32.20
N LEU A 104 0.95 -27.18 -33.14
CA LEU A 104 0.75 -27.44 -34.56
C LEU A 104 0.90 -28.94 -34.87
N ILE A 105 1.97 -29.57 -34.40
CA ILE A 105 2.22 -31.02 -34.53
C ILE A 105 1.09 -31.83 -33.89
N MET A 106 0.70 -31.48 -32.65
CA MET A 106 -0.36 -32.20 -31.94
C MET A 106 -1.73 -32.02 -32.58
N SER A 107 -2.08 -30.80 -32.99
CA SER A 107 -3.34 -30.50 -33.67
C SER A 107 -3.45 -31.25 -34.99
N GLU A 108 -2.38 -31.28 -35.78
CA GLU A 108 -2.38 -32.02 -37.04
C GLU A 108 -2.53 -33.53 -36.81
N SER A 109 -1.76 -34.09 -35.88
CA SER A 109 -1.84 -35.51 -35.56
C SER A 109 -3.23 -35.92 -35.03
N LEU A 110 -3.88 -35.07 -34.24
CA LEU A 110 -5.22 -35.31 -33.68
C LEU A 110 -6.34 -35.30 -34.73
N LYS A 111 -6.15 -34.64 -35.88
CA LYS A 111 -7.10 -34.72 -37.00
C LYS A 111 -7.15 -36.13 -37.60
N HIS A 112 -6.06 -36.88 -37.52
CA HIS A 112 -5.93 -38.19 -38.16
C HIS A 112 -6.10 -39.35 -37.19
N THR A 113 -5.77 -39.18 -35.91
CA THR A 113 -6.02 -40.20 -34.90
C THR A 113 -6.16 -39.61 -33.50
N PRO A 114 -7.19 -40.01 -32.72
CA PRO A 114 -7.33 -39.59 -31.33
C PRO A 114 -6.18 -40.12 -30.45
N LEU A 115 -5.51 -41.21 -30.87
CA LEU A 115 -4.35 -41.77 -30.17
C LEU A 115 -3.13 -40.84 -30.21
N ALA A 116 -3.13 -39.82 -31.08
CA ALA A 116 -2.10 -38.80 -31.08
C ALA A 116 -2.03 -38.03 -29.74
N ALA A 117 -3.11 -38.01 -28.96
CA ALA A 117 -3.12 -37.47 -27.59
C ALA A 117 -2.08 -38.13 -26.67
N LEU A 118 -1.59 -39.33 -27.04
CA LEU A 118 -0.57 -40.07 -26.31
C LEU A 118 0.87 -39.74 -26.76
N SER A 119 1.06 -38.86 -27.74
CA SER A 119 2.40 -38.40 -28.13
C SER A 119 2.81 -37.19 -27.29
N ARG A 120 4.09 -37.08 -26.97
CA ARG A 120 4.67 -36.03 -26.13
C ARG A 120 5.74 -35.23 -26.89
N PRO A 121 5.40 -34.58 -28.03
CA PRO A 121 6.41 -33.90 -28.83
C PRO A 121 6.97 -32.66 -28.12
N VAL A 122 8.24 -32.38 -28.39
CA VAL A 122 9.01 -31.24 -27.89
C VAL A 122 9.52 -30.44 -29.10
N ALA A 123 9.42 -29.11 -29.02
CA ALA A 123 10.00 -28.23 -30.02
C ALA A 123 10.52 -26.95 -29.36
N GLY A 124 11.61 -26.41 -29.88
CA GLY A 124 12.25 -25.19 -29.40
C GLY A 124 13.65 -25.03 -29.98
N SER A 125 14.41 -24.05 -29.50
CA SER A 125 15.80 -23.87 -29.94
C SER A 125 16.81 -24.25 -28.86
N ILE A 126 17.94 -24.80 -29.30
CA ILE A 126 19.18 -24.94 -28.53
C ILE A 126 20.15 -23.96 -29.15
N ARG A 127 20.48 -22.86 -28.46
CA ARG A 127 21.17 -21.71 -29.05
C ARG A 127 20.46 -21.23 -30.33
N ASN A 128 21.14 -21.32 -31.47
CA ASN A 128 20.67 -20.89 -32.79
C ASN A 128 20.17 -22.05 -33.66
N THR A 129 20.07 -23.27 -33.11
CA THR A 129 19.59 -24.45 -33.83
C THR A 129 18.16 -24.77 -33.41
N LEU A 130 17.24 -24.87 -34.37
CA LEU A 130 15.88 -25.33 -34.13
C LEU A 130 15.87 -26.84 -33.91
N VAL A 131 15.09 -27.32 -32.94
CA VAL A 131 14.89 -28.75 -32.68
C VAL A 131 13.40 -29.07 -32.64
N THR A 132 12.99 -30.10 -33.37
CA THR A 132 11.61 -30.59 -33.40
C THR A 132 11.58 -32.12 -33.29
N THR A 133 10.75 -32.66 -32.41
CA THR A 133 10.54 -34.11 -32.29
C THR A 133 9.25 -34.54 -32.98
N LEU A 134 9.33 -35.54 -33.86
CA LEU A 134 8.21 -36.10 -34.59
C LEU A 134 7.89 -37.53 -34.11
N PRO A 135 6.63 -37.99 -34.25
CA PRO A 135 6.29 -39.38 -33.96
C PRO A 135 7.07 -40.37 -34.83
N GLY A 136 7.21 -41.62 -34.37
CA GLY A 136 8.00 -42.66 -35.06
C GLY A 136 7.35 -43.30 -36.29
N SER A 137 6.07 -43.02 -36.58
CA SER A 137 5.36 -43.61 -37.73
C SER A 137 5.59 -42.79 -39.01
N PRO A 138 5.96 -43.40 -40.15
CA PRO A 138 6.20 -42.68 -41.41
C PRO A 138 4.99 -41.86 -41.90
N LYS A 139 3.78 -42.35 -41.63
CA LYS A 139 2.54 -41.63 -41.96
C LYS A 139 2.41 -40.35 -41.13
N ALA A 140 2.61 -40.46 -39.81
CA ALA A 140 2.53 -39.32 -38.90
C ALA A 140 3.64 -38.30 -39.16
N VAL A 141 4.84 -38.76 -39.52
CA VAL A 141 5.93 -37.87 -39.96
C VAL A 141 5.51 -37.05 -41.18
N ARG A 142 4.92 -37.69 -42.20
CA ARG A 142 4.52 -37.02 -43.45
C ARG A 142 3.44 -35.96 -43.20
N GLU A 143 2.47 -36.25 -42.34
CA GLU A 143 1.43 -35.30 -41.91
C GLU A 143 2.01 -34.10 -41.15
N ASN A 144 2.80 -34.37 -40.12
CA ASN A 144 3.35 -33.31 -39.26
C ASN A 144 4.39 -32.43 -39.94
N LEU A 145 5.26 -33.02 -40.78
CA LEU A 145 6.29 -32.27 -41.48
C LEU A 145 5.67 -31.36 -42.56
N SER A 146 4.60 -31.83 -43.22
CA SER A 146 3.83 -30.99 -44.15
C SER A 146 3.22 -29.78 -43.44
N ALA A 147 2.62 -29.97 -42.27
CA ALA A 147 2.06 -28.87 -41.48
C ALA A 147 3.15 -27.87 -41.01
N LEU A 148 4.32 -28.36 -40.62
CA LEU A 148 5.45 -27.51 -40.22
C LEU A 148 5.99 -26.67 -41.40
N LEU A 149 6.04 -27.24 -42.60
CA LEU A 149 6.53 -26.54 -43.80
C LEU A 149 5.48 -25.59 -44.40
N GLN A 150 4.21 -25.73 -44.03
CA GLN A 150 3.12 -24.90 -44.53
C GLN A 150 3.22 -23.45 -44.01
N GLY A 151 2.89 -22.48 -44.86
CA GLY A 151 2.78 -21.06 -44.47
C GLY A 151 4.11 -20.37 -44.16
N GLY A 152 5.25 -21.00 -44.43
CA GLY A 152 6.58 -20.44 -44.21
C GLY A 152 6.98 -20.35 -42.73
N VAL A 153 6.33 -21.12 -41.85
CA VAL A 153 6.55 -21.08 -40.40
C VAL A 153 7.97 -21.51 -40.04
N ILE A 154 8.42 -22.66 -40.56
CA ILE A 154 9.79 -23.15 -40.30
C ILE A 154 10.84 -22.27 -40.96
N SER A 155 10.63 -21.80 -42.20
CA SER A 155 11.58 -20.89 -42.85
C SER A 155 11.75 -19.60 -42.05
N HIS A 156 10.66 -19.02 -41.55
CA HIS A 156 10.73 -17.82 -40.72
C HIS A 156 11.41 -18.08 -39.38
N ALA A 157 11.15 -19.23 -38.75
CA ALA A 157 11.82 -19.62 -37.52
C ALA A 157 13.33 -19.78 -37.71
N LEU A 158 13.76 -20.38 -38.82
CA LEU A 158 15.18 -20.53 -39.16
C LEU A 158 15.83 -19.19 -39.52
N ASP A 159 15.14 -18.30 -40.23
CA ASP A 159 15.62 -16.94 -40.48
C ASP A 159 15.87 -16.19 -39.16
N LEU A 160 14.93 -16.25 -38.22
CA LEU A 160 15.07 -15.59 -36.91
C LEU A 160 16.24 -16.14 -36.09
N LEU A 161 16.49 -17.46 -36.17
CA LEU A 161 17.53 -18.13 -35.39
C LEU A 161 18.93 -17.98 -36.01
N THR A 162 19.03 -17.92 -37.34
CA THR A 162 20.31 -17.77 -38.07
C THR A 162 20.68 -16.31 -38.35
N GLY A 163 19.81 -15.35 -37.99
CA GLY A 163 20.04 -13.90 -38.20
C GLY A 163 19.71 -13.42 -39.62
N GLY A 164 18.77 -14.09 -40.29
CA GLY A 164 18.40 -13.95 -41.70
C GLY A 164 17.98 -12.55 -42.14
N LYS A 165 18.84 -11.96 -42.97
CA LYS A 165 18.51 -11.01 -44.04
C LYS A 165 17.29 -11.54 -44.82
N GLU A 166 16.28 -10.70 -45.08
CA GLU A 166 15.03 -10.95 -45.87
C GLU A 166 13.68 -11.14 -45.11
N SER A 167 13.52 -10.65 -43.88
CA SER A 167 12.23 -10.67 -43.15
C SER A 167 11.08 -9.83 -43.76
N GLY A 168 11.32 -9.11 -44.86
CA GLY A 168 10.37 -8.16 -45.45
C GLY A 168 9.29 -8.76 -46.37
N GLN A 169 9.42 -10.00 -46.86
CA GLN A 169 8.53 -10.50 -47.92
C GLN A 169 7.38 -11.42 -47.45
N VAL A 170 7.44 -11.99 -46.24
CA VAL A 170 6.40 -12.95 -45.76
C VAL A 170 5.14 -12.22 -45.29
N HIS A 171 5.25 -11.03 -44.69
CA HIS A 171 4.11 -10.24 -44.23
C HIS A 171 3.21 -9.74 -45.37
N ALA A 172 3.71 -9.64 -46.61
CA ALA A 172 2.95 -9.17 -47.75
C ALA A 172 2.01 -10.24 -48.37
N LYS A 173 2.23 -11.53 -48.11
CA LYS A 173 1.45 -12.62 -48.75
C LYS A 173 0.32 -13.20 -47.89
N LEU A 174 0.27 -12.93 -46.59
CA LEU A 174 -0.73 -13.50 -45.67
C LEU A 174 -1.93 -12.57 -45.40
N GLY A 175 -1.99 -11.42 -46.09
CA GLY A 175 -2.93 -10.34 -45.81
C GLY A 175 -4.00 -10.09 -46.87
N VAL A 176 -4.67 -11.12 -47.42
CA VAL A 176 -5.94 -10.94 -48.16
C VAL A 176 -6.87 -12.14 -47.93
N PRO A 177 -8.06 -11.96 -47.32
CA PRO A 177 -9.15 -12.93 -47.39
C PRO A 177 -10.06 -12.63 -48.60
N ASP A 178 -10.31 -13.66 -49.40
CA ASP A 178 -11.23 -13.70 -50.52
C ASP A 178 -12.69 -13.59 -50.02
N ARG A 179 -13.43 -12.57 -50.48
CA ARG A 179 -14.88 -12.42 -50.29
C ARG A 179 -15.54 -12.80 -51.61
N THR A 180 -16.31 -13.88 -51.61
CA THR A 180 -17.14 -14.31 -52.73
C THR A 180 -18.20 -13.27 -53.07
N THR A 181 -18.25 -12.81 -54.34
CA THR A 181 -19.43 -12.19 -54.92
C THR A 181 -19.69 -12.74 -56.32
N GLY A 182 -20.88 -13.28 -56.51
CA GLY A 182 -21.39 -13.69 -57.81
C GLY A 182 -21.67 -12.49 -58.73
N ALA A 183 -21.38 -12.73 -60.01
CA ALA A 183 -22.02 -12.20 -61.20
C ALA A 183 -21.99 -10.68 -61.48
N SER A 184 -21.11 -10.35 -62.43
CA SER A 184 -21.48 -9.88 -63.78
C SER A 184 -21.01 -8.47 -64.19
N GLN A 185 -20.52 -8.45 -65.44
CA GLN A 185 -20.33 -7.33 -66.38
C GLN A 185 -18.98 -6.56 -66.36
N SER A 186 -18.11 -7.02 -67.26
CA SER A 186 -17.16 -6.19 -68.06
C SER A 186 -17.96 -5.22 -68.97
N PRO A 187 -17.40 -4.15 -69.61
CA PRO A 187 -16.03 -4.10 -70.16
C PRO A 187 -15.25 -2.76 -70.20
N ALA A 188 -13.92 -2.92 -70.35
CA ALA A 188 -13.00 -2.25 -71.28
C ALA A 188 -12.63 -0.74 -71.21
N ALA A 189 -11.30 -0.56 -71.07
CA ALA A 189 -10.38 0.36 -71.79
C ALA A 189 -10.43 1.88 -71.43
N THR A 190 -9.37 2.72 -71.51
CA THR A 190 -8.13 2.81 -72.32
C THR A 190 -7.21 3.91 -71.73
N HIS A 191 -5.86 3.78 -71.91
CA HIS A 191 -4.77 4.77 -72.19
C HIS A 191 -4.79 6.20 -71.56
N SER A 192 -3.68 6.91 -71.26
CA SER A 192 -2.39 7.09 -71.94
C SER A 192 -1.33 7.83 -71.07
N HIS A 193 -0.10 7.84 -71.57
CA HIS A 193 1.17 8.38 -71.02
C HIS A 193 1.26 9.91 -70.85
N HIS A 194 2.22 10.39 -70.04
CA HIS A 194 3.28 11.33 -70.48
C HIS A 194 4.46 11.48 -69.49
N HIS A 195 5.67 11.63 -70.05
CA HIS A 195 6.98 11.86 -69.43
C HIS A 195 7.23 13.36 -69.11
N HIS A 196 8.12 13.67 -68.14
CA HIS A 196 9.39 14.40 -68.35
C HIS A 196 10.22 14.58 -67.05
N TYR A 197 11.55 14.58 -67.24
CA TYR A 197 12.65 14.76 -66.28
C TYR A 197 13.02 16.25 -66.09
N HIS A 198 13.54 16.67 -64.92
CA HIS A 198 14.87 17.31 -64.76
C HIS A 198 15.20 17.85 -63.34
N HIS A 199 16.46 17.59 -62.94
CA HIS A 199 17.47 18.36 -62.15
C HIS A 199 17.26 19.02 -60.77
N HIS A 200 18.28 18.75 -59.92
CA HIS A 200 18.97 19.55 -58.88
C HIS A 200 18.18 20.44 -57.90
N GLU A 201 18.38 20.23 -56.58
CA GLU A 201 19.20 21.11 -55.72
C GLU A 201 19.02 20.77 -54.21
N HIS A 202 20.09 20.97 -53.46
CA HIS A 202 20.11 20.91 -52.00
C HIS A 202 19.22 22.01 -51.40
N HIS A 203 18.15 21.62 -50.71
CA HIS A 203 17.51 22.49 -49.73
C HIS A 203 17.37 21.79 -48.38
N LYS A 204 18.11 22.32 -47.39
CA LYS A 204 17.81 22.15 -45.97
C LYS A 204 16.41 22.75 -45.72
N HIS A 205 15.44 21.91 -45.36
CA HIS A 205 14.25 22.36 -44.66
C HIS A 205 14.09 21.55 -43.37
N GLY A 206 14.00 22.28 -42.26
CA GLY A 206 13.89 21.75 -40.92
C GLY A 206 12.64 20.89 -40.76
N HIS A 207 12.81 19.74 -40.13
CA HIS A 207 11.67 19.03 -39.56
C HIS A 207 11.19 19.80 -38.33
N GLN A 208 10.19 20.66 -38.56
CA GLN A 208 9.25 21.02 -37.52
C GLN A 208 8.63 19.73 -36.99
N ILE A 209 8.70 19.54 -35.67
CA ILE A 209 7.85 18.60 -34.95
C ILE A 209 6.41 18.90 -35.36
N PRO A 210 5.58 17.91 -35.77
CA PRO A 210 4.21 18.17 -36.13
C PRO A 210 3.50 18.86 -34.95
N THR A 211 3.06 20.10 -35.16
CA THR A 211 2.14 20.76 -34.24
C THR A 211 0.87 19.90 -34.16
N PRO A 212 0.32 19.64 -32.95
CA PRO A 212 -0.92 18.91 -32.83
C PRO A 212 -2.01 19.69 -33.56
N ARG A 213 -2.55 19.13 -34.64
CA ARG A 213 -3.84 19.59 -35.16
C ARG A 213 -4.86 19.21 -34.10
N THR A 214 -5.37 20.21 -33.35
CA THR A 214 -6.65 20.06 -32.65
C THR A 214 -7.67 19.55 -33.66
N LEU A 215 -8.53 18.58 -33.30
CA LEU A 215 -9.89 18.37 -33.84
C LEU A 215 -10.54 17.10 -33.25
N SER A 216 -11.46 17.33 -32.29
CA SER A 216 -12.71 16.61 -31.93
C SER A 216 -12.84 15.07 -32.03
N HIS A 217 -13.27 14.42 -30.94
CA HIS A 217 -13.86 13.08 -30.92
C HIS A 217 -15.30 13.08 -31.46
N ASP A 218 -15.50 13.58 -32.68
CA ASP A 218 -16.82 13.67 -33.28
C ASP A 218 -17.27 12.30 -33.83
N PRO A 219 -18.38 11.71 -33.34
CA PRO A 219 -18.92 10.48 -33.90
C PRO A 219 -19.38 10.64 -35.36
N ASN A 220 -19.59 11.86 -35.85
CA ASN A 220 -19.94 12.13 -37.25
C ASN A 220 -18.75 12.11 -38.21
N LEU A 221 -17.50 12.03 -37.72
CA LEU A 221 -16.31 11.96 -38.57
C LEU A 221 -15.93 10.51 -38.91
N PRO A 222 -15.33 10.25 -40.10
CA PRO A 222 -14.79 8.94 -40.46
C PRO A 222 -13.75 8.43 -39.45
N VAL A 223 -13.68 7.12 -39.22
CA VAL A 223 -12.77 6.48 -38.25
C VAL A 223 -11.30 6.86 -38.46
N SER A 224 -10.89 7.14 -39.69
CA SER A 224 -9.55 7.61 -40.05
C SER A 224 -9.20 9.01 -39.53
N GLN A 225 -10.20 9.82 -39.21
CA GLN A 225 -10.07 11.20 -38.73
C GLN A 225 -10.31 11.34 -37.21
N ARG A 226 -10.59 10.25 -36.50
CA ARG A 226 -10.79 10.23 -35.05
C ARG A 226 -9.47 10.04 -34.29
N ASN A 227 -9.44 10.44 -33.01
CA ASN A 227 -8.25 10.28 -32.18
C ASN A 227 -7.79 8.81 -32.10
N ARG A 228 -6.48 8.59 -32.29
CA ARG A 228 -5.82 7.28 -32.09
C ARG A 228 -5.46 7.00 -30.63
N VAL A 229 -5.55 8.02 -29.78
CA VAL A 229 -5.37 7.95 -28.33
C VAL A 229 -6.67 8.40 -27.68
N SER A 230 -7.27 7.56 -26.83
CA SER A 230 -8.52 7.94 -26.15
C SER A 230 -8.28 9.19 -25.28
N PRO A 231 -9.12 10.23 -25.40
CA PRO A 231 -9.04 11.46 -24.62
C PRO A 231 -9.52 11.24 -23.18
N TYR A 232 -10.24 10.14 -22.94
CA TYR A 232 -10.84 9.85 -21.65
C TYR A 232 -9.81 9.23 -20.71
N ARG A 233 -9.78 9.78 -19.49
CA ARG A 233 -8.83 9.44 -18.44
C ARG A 233 -8.80 7.93 -18.14
N LEU A 234 -7.60 7.35 -18.09
CA LEU A 234 -7.33 6.03 -17.53
C LEU A 234 -7.01 6.21 -16.04
N VAL A 235 -7.78 5.58 -15.17
CA VAL A 235 -7.62 5.65 -13.70
C VAL A 235 -7.21 4.30 -13.13
N SER A 236 -6.65 4.27 -11.91
CA SER A 236 -6.42 3.01 -11.18
C SER A 236 -7.75 2.40 -10.71
N MET A 237 -7.73 1.14 -10.27
CA MET A 237 -8.92 0.48 -9.72
C MET A 237 -9.41 1.20 -8.45
N GLU A 238 -8.48 1.57 -7.57
CA GLU A 238 -8.75 2.27 -6.31
C GLU A 238 -9.37 3.65 -6.55
N GLU A 239 -8.84 4.39 -7.54
CA GLU A 239 -9.40 5.68 -7.91
C GLU A 239 -10.82 5.54 -8.50
N ALA A 240 -11.06 4.53 -9.34
CA ALA A 240 -12.37 4.26 -9.91
C ALA A 240 -13.41 3.96 -8.81
N THR A 241 -13.09 3.03 -7.90
CA THR A 241 -13.98 2.65 -6.78
C THR A 241 -14.31 3.85 -5.90
N ARG A 242 -13.32 4.67 -5.55
CA ARG A 242 -13.55 5.88 -4.74
C ARG A 242 -14.50 6.86 -5.41
N LEU A 243 -14.26 7.20 -6.69
CA LEU A 243 -15.12 8.12 -7.44
C LEU A 243 -16.57 7.63 -7.50
N ILE A 244 -16.76 6.32 -7.67
CA ILE A 244 -18.08 5.71 -7.69
C ILE A 244 -18.76 5.84 -6.32
N LEU A 245 -18.09 5.48 -5.24
CA LEU A 245 -18.67 5.52 -3.88
C LEU A 245 -18.96 6.95 -3.41
N ASP A 246 -18.10 7.92 -3.73
CA ASP A 246 -18.28 9.34 -3.40
C ASP A 246 -19.55 9.92 -4.06
N MET A 247 -19.84 9.50 -5.29
CA MET A 247 -21.01 9.94 -6.06
C MET A 247 -22.30 9.17 -5.68
N SER A 248 -22.17 7.98 -5.11
CA SER A 248 -23.29 7.06 -4.81
C SER A 248 -23.95 7.33 -3.45
N LYS A 249 -24.41 8.56 -3.19
CA LYS A 249 -25.06 8.93 -1.90
C LYS A 249 -26.30 8.06 -1.56
N PRO A 250 -26.65 7.80 -0.29
CA PRO A 250 -27.88 7.06 0.04
C PRO A 250 -29.14 7.71 -0.57
N LEU A 251 -30.09 6.89 -1.00
CA LEU A 251 -31.43 7.32 -1.42
C LEU A 251 -32.28 7.68 -0.20
N GLU A 252 -33.44 8.26 -0.44
CA GLU A 252 -34.40 8.61 0.61
C GLU A 252 -34.89 7.36 1.38
N PRO A 253 -35.06 7.45 2.71
CA PRO A 253 -35.74 6.44 3.50
C PRO A 253 -37.20 6.24 3.07
N VAL A 254 -37.67 5.00 3.18
CA VAL A 254 -39.06 4.60 2.95
C VAL A 254 -39.52 3.70 4.10
N THR A 255 -40.80 3.82 4.47
CA THR A 255 -41.43 2.94 5.46
C THR A 255 -41.87 1.65 4.77
N LEU A 256 -41.38 0.51 5.28
CA LEU A 256 -41.65 -0.83 4.73
C LEU A 256 -42.25 -1.75 5.79
N ASP A 257 -43.09 -2.67 5.36
CA ASP A 257 -43.64 -3.72 6.23
C ASP A 257 -42.57 -4.75 6.60
N VAL A 258 -42.60 -5.21 7.86
CA VAL A 258 -41.70 -6.26 8.37
C VAL A 258 -42.16 -7.61 7.82
N ASN A 259 -41.60 -8.00 6.68
CA ASN A 259 -41.78 -9.30 6.03
C ASN A 259 -40.54 -9.68 5.22
N SER A 260 -40.57 -10.82 4.53
CA SER A 260 -39.43 -11.34 3.76
C SER A 260 -38.90 -10.39 2.68
N ARG A 261 -39.69 -9.43 2.19
CA ARG A 261 -39.26 -8.43 1.20
C ARG A 261 -38.31 -7.39 1.77
N LEU A 262 -38.20 -7.30 3.10
CA LEU A 262 -37.25 -6.43 3.79
C LEU A 262 -35.81 -6.90 3.61
N ALA A 263 -35.59 -8.17 3.24
CA ALA A 263 -34.26 -8.72 3.00
C ALA A 263 -33.43 -7.89 2.00
N GLY A 264 -32.19 -7.59 2.38
CA GLY A 264 -31.24 -6.76 1.65
C GLY A 264 -31.48 -5.25 1.73
N HIS A 265 -32.46 -4.78 2.50
CA HIS A 265 -32.59 -3.36 2.86
C HIS A 265 -31.70 -3.01 4.06
N VAL A 266 -31.37 -1.73 4.19
CA VAL A 266 -30.62 -1.17 5.32
C VAL A 266 -31.52 -0.28 6.15
N LEU A 267 -31.56 -0.47 7.46
CA LEU A 267 -32.36 0.37 8.35
C LEU A 267 -31.85 1.82 8.33
N SER A 268 -32.77 2.78 8.30
CA SER A 268 -32.45 4.21 8.39
C SER A 268 -32.74 4.79 9.77
N GLU A 269 -33.23 3.97 10.71
CA GLU A 269 -33.59 4.36 12.06
C GLU A 269 -33.13 3.31 13.07
N ASP A 270 -32.91 3.74 14.31
CA ASP A 270 -32.75 2.83 15.43
C ASP A 270 -34.11 2.22 15.80
N VAL A 271 -34.16 0.90 15.94
CA VAL A 271 -35.36 0.20 16.36
C VAL A 271 -35.23 -0.17 17.82
N THR A 272 -36.11 0.40 18.64
CA THR A 272 -36.22 0.09 20.06
C THR A 272 -37.44 -0.77 20.38
N ALA A 273 -37.35 -1.54 21.45
CA ALA A 273 -38.48 -2.32 21.95
C ALA A 273 -39.53 -1.41 22.60
N PRO A 274 -40.81 -1.46 22.15
CA PRO A 274 -41.86 -0.58 22.68
C PRO A 274 -42.34 -0.99 24.07
N HIS A 275 -42.20 -2.28 24.42
CA HIS A 275 -42.65 -2.88 25.67
C HIS A 275 -41.64 -3.93 26.14
N GLU A 276 -41.75 -4.33 27.41
CA GLU A 276 -40.96 -5.42 27.98
C GLU A 276 -41.39 -6.78 27.41
N LEU A 277 -40.42 -7.65 27.12
CA LEU A 277 -40.63 -9.02 26.68
C LEU A 277 -39.87 -10.00 27.59
N PRO A 278 -40.55 -11.01 28.17
CA PRO A 278 -42.00 -11.16 28.21
C PRO A 278 -42.67 -10.02 29.02
N ALA A 279 -43.94 -9.70 28.73
CA ALA A 279 -44.66 -8.59 29.38
C ALA A 279 -45.12 -8.93 30.82
N THR A 280 -45.16 -10.21 31.16
CA THR A 280 -45.46 -10.74 32.50
C THR A 280 -44.46 -11.86 32.79
N PRO A 281 -44.28 -12.27 34.05
CA PRO A 281 -43.45 -13.42 34.35
C PRO A 281 -43.96 -14.68 33.62
N THR A 282 -43.05 -15.42 32.97
CA THR A 282 -43.37 -16.65 32.23
C THR A 282 -42.50 -17.81 32.71
N THR A 283 -42.87 -19.04 32.40
CA THR A 283 -42.07 -20.22 32.78
C THR A 283 -40.95 -20.55 31.76
N ASN A 284 -39.82 -21.04 32.27
CA ASN A 284 -38.72 -21.62 31.48
C ASN A 284 -38.88 -23.11 31.17
N VAL A 285 -39.75 -23.79 31.92
CA VAL A 285 -39.88 -25.25 31.91
C VAL A 285 -41.35 -25.64 31.84
N ASP A 286 -41.60 -26.87 31.39
CA ASP A 286 -42.89 -27.52 31.59
C ASP A 286 -42.97 -27.97 33.05
N GLY A 287 -44.13 -27.77 33.68
CA GLY A 287 -44.23 -28.03 35.11
C GLY A 287 -45.54 -27.61 35.73
N TYR A 288 -45.47 -27.30 37.02
CA TYR A 288 -46.60 -26.83 37.81
C TYR A 288 -46.23 -25.49 38.45
N ALA A 289 -47.04 -24.45 38.20
CA ALA A 289 -46.90 -23.17 38.86
C ALA A 289 -47.40 -23.27 40.31
N VAL A 290 -46.56 -22.84 41.24
CA VAL A 290 -46.73 -23.00 42.69
C VAL A 290 -46.55 -21.67 43.42
N GLN A 291 -47.18 -21.57 44.59
CA GLN A 291 -46.95 -20.48 45.53
C GLN A 291 -45.93 -20.90 46.59
N VAL A 292 -44.73 -20.33 46.53
CA VAL A 292 -43.67 -20.51 47.52
C VAL A 292 -43.85 -19.50 48.66
N PRO A 293 -43.67 -19.91 49.94
CA PRO A 293 -43.30 -21.26 50.38
C PRO A 293 -44.47 -22.25 50.38
N TYR A 294 -44.20 -23.50 50.00
CA TYR A 294 -45.08 -24.65 50.19
C TYR A 294 -44.29 -25.81 50.81
N LYS A 295 -44.97 -26.85 51.29
CA LYS A 295 -44.34 -28.10 51.74
C LYS A 295 -44.59 -29.19 50.71
N LYS A 296 -43.63 -30.11 50.57
CA LYS A 296 -43.81 -31.34 49.76
C LYS A 296 -45.10 -32.07 50.16
N GLY A 297 -45.80 -32.59 49.15
CA GLY A 297 -47.08 -33.28 49.33
C GLY A 297 -47.91 -33.31 48.06
N THR A 298 -49.14 -33.83 48.18
CA THR A 298 -50.09 -33.97 47.07
C THR A 298 -50.96 -32.73 46.93
N PHE A 299 -50.99 -32.15 45.73
CA PHE A 299 -51.78 -30.97 45.38
C PHE A 299 -52.78 -31.29 44.26
N LYS A 300 -53.90 -30.57 44.23
CA LYS A 300 -54.84 -30.66 43.12
C LYS A 300 -54.28 -29.98 41.88
N VAL A 301 -54.40 -30.61 40.72
CA VAL A 301 -53.94 -30.02 39.46
C VAL A 301 -55.05 -29.19 38.84
N LEU A 302 -54.75 -27.93 38.55
CA LEU A 302 -55.59 -27.02 37.81
C LEU A 302 -55.03 -26.82 36.40
N THR A 303 -55.92 -26.66 35.44
CA THR A 303 -55.64 -26.51 34.01
C THR A 303 -56.42 -25.30 33.48
N PRO A 304 -56.16 -24.85 32.23
CA PRO A 304 -56.99 -23.81 31.61
C PRO A 304 -58.49 -24.14 31.54
N ALA A 305 -58.87 -25.42 31.64
CA ALA A 305 -60.26 -25.87 31.65
C ALA A 305 -60.91 -25.75 33.05
N THR A 306 -60.13 -25.95 34.11
CA THR A 306 -60.63 -26.01 35.50
C THR A 306 -60.45 -24.73 36.29
N LEU A 307 -59.58 -23.81 35.85
CA LEU A 307 -59.40 -22.47 36.43
C LEU A 307 -59.61 -21.38 35.36
N LYS A 308 -60.49 -20.41 35.64
CA LYS A 308 -60.68 -19.26 34.74
C LYS A 308 -59.39 -18.47 34.62
N ILE A 309 -59.00 -18.15 33.39
CA ILE A 309 -57.82 -17.32 33.06
C ILE A 309 -57.84 -16.04 33.91
N GLY A 310 -56.74 -15.78 34.64
CA GLY A 310 -56.59 -14.61 35.52
C GLY A 310 -57.14 -14.78 36.94
N SER A 311 -57.68 -15.95 37.29
CA SER A 311 -58.07 -16.27 38.68
C SER A 311 -56.86 -16.73 39.49
N GLU A 312 -56.87 -16.44 40.79
CA GLU A 312 -55.79 -16.82 41.70
C GLU A 312 -55.78 -18.33 41.95
N VAL A 313 -54.59 -18.95 41.90
CA VAL A 313 -54.40 -20.36 42.21
C VAL A 313 -54.53 -20.57 43.73
N PRO A 314 -55.48 -21.40 44.20
CA PRO A 314 -55.62 -21.70 45.62
C PRO A 314 -54.38 -22.38 46.21
N SER A 315 -54.09 -22.12 47.48
CA SER A 315 -52.91 -22.68 48.18
C SER A 315 -52.86 -24.21 48.32
N ASP A 316 -53.98 -24.92 48.13
CA ASP A 316 -54.05 -26.40 48.13
C ASP A 316 -53.94 -27.00 46.71
N SER A 317 -53.67 -26.17 45.72
CA SER A 317 -53.72 -26.51 44.31
C SER A 317 -52.48 -25.99 43.56
N VAL A 318 -52.15 -26.61 42.43
CA VAL A 318 -51.08 -26.19 41.54
C VAL A 318 -51.61 -26.08 40.13
N TYR A 319 -51.02 -25.21 39.31
CA TYR A 319 -51.50 -24.97 37.95
C TYR A 319 -50.54 -25.58 36.92
N ARG A 320 -51.02 -26.52 36.10
CA ARG A 320 -50.22 -27.12 35.04
C ARG A 320 -49.88 -26.07 34.00
N ILE A 321 -48.58 -25.87 33.77
CA ILE A 321 -48.06 -24.79 32.95
C ILE A 321 -47.02 -25.33 31.97
N ASN A 322 -47.08 -24.87 30.72
CA ASN A 322 -46.12 -25.22 29.68
C ASN A 322 -45.11 -24.10 29.51
N THR A 323 -43.91 -24.45 29.03
CA THR A 323 -42.80 -23.56 28.72
C THR A 323 -43.26 -22.32 27.95
N GLY A 324 -42.93 -21.14 28.46
CA GLY A 324 -43.32 -19.85 27.86
C GLY A 324 -44.71 -19.32 28.21
N ALA A 325 -45.55 -20.08 28.92
CA ALA A 325 -46.83 -19.57 29.38
C ALA A 325 -46.68 -18.57 30.55
N PRO A 326 -47.57 -17.57 30.67
CA PRO A 326 -47.56 -16.61 31.77
C PRO A 326 -47.93 -17.28 33.09
N LEU A 327 -47.26 -16.87 34.18
CA LEU A 327 -47.58 -17.37 35.51
C LEU A 327 -48.99 -16.94 35.93
N PRO A 328 -49.84 -17.86 36.41
CA PRO A 328 -51.16 -17.52 36.91
C PRO A 328 -51.05 -16.72 38.23
N PRO A 329 -52.01 -15.82 38.51
CA PRO A 329 -52.02 -15.08 39.77
C PRO A 329 -52.01 -16.01 40.99
N GLY A 330 -51.31 -15.61 42.06
CA GLY A 330 -51.15 -16.44 43.26
C GLY A 330 -50.08 -17.52 43.13
N THR A 331 -49.19 -17.43 42.14
CA THR A 331 -47.99 -18.28 42.02
C THR A 331 -46.75 -17.41 41.83
N ASN A 332 -45.57 -17.92 42.24
CA ASN A 332 -44.31 -17.19 42.17
C ASN A 332 -43.08 -18.06 41.81
N ALA A 333 -43.26 -19.35 41.54
CA ALA A 333 -42.23 -20.27 41.04
C ALA A 333 -42.87 -21.39 40.21
N VAL A 334 -42.04 -22.16 39.50
CA VAL A 334 -42.49 -23.37 38.78
C VAL A 334 -41.61 -24.55 39.16
N ILE A 335 -42.25 -25.65 39.58
CA ILE A 335 -41.56 -26.93 39.75
C ILE A 335 -41.63 -27.72 38.44
N MET A 336 -40.49 -28.25 38.00
CA MET A 336 -40.38 -29.04 36.78
C MET A 336 -41.23 -30.31 36.86
N VAL A 337 -41.81 -30.75 35.74
CA VAL A 337 -42.59 -32.02 35.71
C VAL A 337 -41.76 -33.19 36.25
N GLU A 338 -40.47 -33.21 35.95
CA GLU A 338 -39.50 -34.23 36.39
C GLU A 338 -39.37 -34.33 37.92
N ASP A 339 -39.67 -33.26 38.65
CA ASP A 339 -39.63 -33.21 40.12
C ASP A 339 -41.02 -33.45 40.75
N THR A 340 -41.93 -34.07 39.98
CA THR A 340 -43.29 -34.39 40.41
C THR A 340 -43.68 -35.82 40.06
N GLN A 341 -44.69 -36.35 40.76
CA GLN A 341 -45.26 -37.67 40.46
C GLN A 341 -46.79 -37.58 40.43
N VAL A 342 -47.41 -38.18 39.41
CA VAL A 342 -48.88 -38.22 39.31
C VAL A 342 -49.44 -39.09 40.43
N ALA A 343 -50.23 -38.50 41.33
CA ALA A 343 -50.81 -39.19 42.48
C ALA A 343 -52.20 -39.78 42.17
N SER A 344 -52.97 -39.13 41.29
CA SER A 344 -54.24 -39.66 40.78
C SER A 344 -54.61 -39.07 39.43
N GLN A 345 -55.32 -39.81 38.58
CA GLN A 345 -55.83 -39.35 37.28
C GLN A 345 -57.36 -39.35 37.26
N PHE A 346 -57.96 -38.61 36.32
CA PHE A 346 -59.40 -38.67 36.06
C PHE A 346 -59.79 -39.98 35.38
N SER A 347 -60.94 -40.51 35.78
CA SER A 347 -61.54 -41.73 35.20
C SER A 347 -62.41 -41.40 33.97
N ALA A 348 -62.71 -42.42 33.14
CA ALA A 348 -63.53 -42.28 31.93
C ALA A 348 -64.93 -41.66 32.17
N GLU A 349 -65.48 -41.81 33.38
CA GLU A 349 -66.79 -41.27 33.77
C GLU A 349 -66.74 -39.76 34.11
N GLU A 350 -65.55 -39.22 34.38
CA GLU A 350 -65.32 -37.83 34.80
C GLU A 350 -65.00 -36.88 33.63
N GLY A 351 -64.87 -37.39 32.40
CA GLY A 351 -64.80 -36.58 31.16
C GLY A 351 -63.42 -36.10 30.71
N GLU A 352 -62.35 -36.38 31.47
CA GLU A 352 -60.94 -36.03 31.17
C GLU A 352 -60.00 -37.24 31.34
N GLU A 353 -60.39 -38.40 30.80
CA GLU A 353 -59.69 -39.68 30.99
C GLU A 353 -58.17 -39.59 30.73
N GLY A 354 -57.36 -39.90 31.74
CA GLY A 354 -55.90 -39.93 31.65
C GLY A 354 -55.18 -38.63 32.07
N GLU A 355 -55.90 -37.52 32.26
CA GLU A 355 -55.31 -36.27 32.77
C GLU A 355 -55.04 -36.32 34.29
N GLU A 356 -54.02 -35.59 34.76
CA GLU A 356 -53.67 -35.59 36.18
C GLU A 356 -54.71 -34.85 37.02
N LYS A 357 -55.30 -35.53 38.00
CA LYS A 357 -56.23 -34.95 38.96
C LYS A 357 -55.52 -34.39 40.18
N THR A 358 -54.50 -35.10 40.66
CA THR A 358 -53.60 -34.64 41.72
C THR A 358 -52.16 -35.04 41.42
N VAL A 359 -51.22 -34.20 41.83
CA VAL A 359 -49.78 -34.40 41.64
C VAL A 359 -49.06 -34.26 42.97
N GLU A 360 -48.12 -35.15 43.23
CA GLU A 360 -47.20 -35.09 44.37
C GLU A 360 -45.94 -34.30 43.98
N LEU A 361 -45.64 -33.24 44.72
CA LEU A 361 -44.41 -32.45 44.52
C LEU A 361 -43.27 -33.06 45.34
N LEU A 362 -42.22 -33.52 44.67
CA LEU A 362 -41.10 -34.26 45.28
C LEU A 362 -39.96 -33.35 45.77
N ALA A 363 -39.93 -32.11 45.30
CA ALA A 363 -38.96 -31.07 45.65
C ALA A 363 -39.64 -29.81 46.20
N GLU A 364 -38.86 -28.94 46.83
CA GLU A 364 -39.25 -27.56 47.15
C GLU A 364 -38.38 -26.65 46.27
N VAL A 365 -38.95 -25.57 45.75
CA VAL A 365 -38.27 -24.61 44.88
C VAL A 365 -38.27 -23.23 45.53
N ASP A 366 -37.27 -22.41 45.21
CA ASP A 366 -37.14 -21.04 45.69
C ASP A 366 -38.06 -20.07 44.95
N ILE A 367 -38.33 -18.92 45.57
CA ILE A 367 -39.12 -17.85 44.93
C ILE A 367 -38.45 -17.41 43.63
N GLY A 368 -39.19 -17.47 42.52
CA GLY A 368 -38.72 -17.09 41.18
C GLY A 368 -37.92 -18.17 40.45
N GLU A 369 -37.78 -19.37 41.02
CA GLU A 369 -37.11 -20.49 40.36
C GLU A 369 -37.92 -20.98 39.14
N ASN A 370 -37.21 -21.26 38.05
CA ASN A 370 -37.76 -21.58 36.72
C ASN A 370 -38.69 -20.52 36.10
N VAL A 371 -38.64 -19.27 36.60
CA VAL A 371 -39.45 -18.14 36.09
C VAL A 371 -38.57 -17.13 35.34
N ARG A 372 -38.96 -16.76 34.12
CA ARG A 372 -38.50 -15.55 33.44
C ARG A 372 -39.23 -14.35 33.97
N LYS A 373 -38.48 -13.35 34.44
CA LYS A 373 -39.04 -12.07 34.88
C LYS A 373 -39.56 -11.29 33.67
N ALA A 374 -40.52 -10.40 33.91
CA ALA A 374 -40.91 -9.44 32.90
C ALA A 374 -39.69 -8.63 32.43
N GLY A 375 -39.56 -8.45 31.11
CA GLY A 375 -38.44 -7.73 30.49
C GLY A 375 -37.08 -8.42 30.59
N SER A 376 -37.03 -9.73 30.86
CA SER A 376 -35.77 -10.49 30.90
C SER A 376 -35.11 -10.66 29.54
N ASP A 377 -35.90 -10.73 28.46
CA ASP A 377 -35.41 -10.96 27.12
C ASP A 377 -35.06 -9.61 26.46
N VAL A 378 -35.97 -8.63 26.56
CA VAL A 378 -35.76 -7.24 26.13
C VAL A 378 -36.58 -6.30 27.01
N ARG A 379 -36.01 -5.17 27.46
CA ARG A 379 -36.72 -4.14 28.22
C ARG A 379 -37.30 -3.07 27.31
N ALA A 380 -38.36 -2.41 27.78
CA ALA A 380 -38.90 -1.26 27.06
C ALA A 380 -37.82 -0.17 26.90
N GLY A 381 -37.62 0.29 25.67
CA GLY A 381 -36.59 1.27 25.31
C GLY A 381 -35.23 0.67 24.90
N ASP A 382 -35.00 -0.64 25.11
CA ASP A 382 -33.75 -1.27 24.64
C ASP A 382 -33.65 -1.19 23.12
N LYS A 383 -32.44 -0.91 22.62
CA LYS A 383 -32.14 -0.89 21.19
C LYS A 383 -31.94 -2.32 20.70
N VAL A 384 -32.76 -2.72 19.73
CA VAL A 384 -32.83 -4.08 19.18
C VAL A 384 -32.02 -4.18 17.89
N LEU A 385 -32.16 -3.19 17.02
CA LEU A 385 -31.35 -3.01 15.80
C LEU A 385 -31.00 -1.52 15.65
N ALA A 386 -29.86 -1.23 15.05
CA ALA A 386 -29.37 0.11 14.84
C ALA A 386 -29.63 0.61 13.41
N ALA A 387 -29.72 1.93 13.25
CA ALA A 387 -29.65 2.56 11.94
C ALA A 387 -28.32 2.17 11.26
N GLY A 388 -28.39 1.71 10.02
CA GLY A 388 -27.24 1.19 9.27
C GLY A 388 -27.13 -0.34 9.26
N ASP A 389 -27.92 -1.06 10.06
CA ASP A 389 -27.96 -2.53 10.03
C ASP A 389 -28.57 -3.04 8.72
N VAL A 390 -27.94 -4.05 8.12
CA VAL A 390 -28.41 -4.73 6.91
C VAL A 390 -29.32 -5.87 7.30
N ILE A 391 -30.55 -5.88 6.78
CA ILE A 391 -31.49 -6.97 7.01
C ILE A 391 -31.09 -8.18 6.15
N SER A 392 -30.66 -9.27 6.78
CA SER A 392 -30.15 -10.43 6.06
C SER A 392 -31.27 -11.26 5.43
N GLY A 393 -30.92 -12.02 4.39
CA GLY A 393 -31.81 -13.05 3.83
C GLY A 393 -31.95 -14.30 4.72
N LEU A 394 -31.18 -14.39 5.81
CA LEU A 394 -31.27 -15.50 6.78
C LEU A 394 -32.46 -15.32 7.74
N GLY A 395 -33.02 -14.12 7.83
CA GLY A 395 -34.27 -13.85 8.53
C GLY A 395 -34.14 -13.55 10.03
N GLY A 396 -32.93 -13.55 10.60
CA GLY A 396 -32.70 -13.27 12.02
C GLY A 396 -33.16 -11.87 12.43
N GLU A 397 -32.82 -10.85 11.66
CA GLU A 397 -33.20 -9.46 11.93
C GLU A 397 -34.71 -9.25 11.76
N ILE A 398 -35.32 -9.91 10.75
CA ILE A 398 -36.78 -9.89 10.55
C ILE A 398 -37.49 -10.54 11.74
N GLY A 399 -36.96 -11.66 12.24
CA GLY A 399 -37.43 -12.33 13.44
C GLY A 399 -37.34 -11.44 14.68
N ALA A 400 -36.21 -10.74 14.86
CA ALA A 400 -36.03 -9.79 15.97
C ALA A 400 -37.03 -8.62 15.91
N LEU A 401 -37.25 -8.03 14.72
CA LEU A 401 -38.24 -6.98 14.49
C LEU A 401 -39.67 -7.47 14.81
N ALA A 402 -40.03 -8.66 14.34
CA ALA A 402 -41.33 -9.27 14.62
C ALA A 402 -41.48 -9.61 16.11
N PHE A 403 -40.42 -10.11 16.76
CA PHE A 403 -40.39 -10.45 18.18
C PHE A 403 -40.71 -9.23 19.05
N VAL A 404 -40.14 -8.07 18.73
CA VAL A 404 -40.45 -6.81 19.44
C VAL A 404 -41.73 -6.11 18.98
N GLY A 405 -42.56 -6.80 18.19
CA GLY A 405 -43.89 -6.33 17.76
C GLY A 405 -43.87 -5.24 16.70
N ARG A 406 -42.75 -5.00 16.00
CA ARG A 406 -42.67 -4.00 14.94
C ARG A 406 -43.34 -4.53 13.67
N ARG A 407 -44.35 -3.80 13.20
CA ARG A 407 -45.05 -4.11 11.93
C ARG A 407 -44.43 -3.41 10.72
N GLN A 408 -43.82 -2.25 10.95
CA GLN A 408 -43.20 -1.41 9.92
C GLN A 408 -41.90 -0.82 10.46
N VAL A 409 -40.95 -0.57 9.56
CA VAL A 409 -39.66 0.07 9.83
C VAL A 409 -39.27 1.01 8.70
N ASN A 410 -38.50 2.04 9.03
CA ASN A 410 -37.87 2.92 8.05
C ASN A 410 -36.55 2.33 7.58
N ALA A 411 -36.44 2.15 6.27
CA ALA A 411 -35.24 1.62 5.62
C ALA A 411 -34.93 2.42 4.35
N TYR A 412 -33.66 2.43 3.95
CA TYR A 412 -33.26 3.08 2.71
C TYR A 412 -33.87 2.41 1.49
N ARG A 413 -34.43 3.20 0.57
CA ARG A 413 -34.99 2.68 -0.68
C ARG A 413 -33.90 2.02 -1.52
N LYS A 414 -34.18 0.84 -2.08
CA LYS A 414 -33.30 0.22 -3.08
C LYS A 414 -33.33 1.01 -4.40
N PRO A 415 -32.17 1.24 -5.03
CA PRO A 415 -32.11 1.86 -6.36
C PRO A 415 -32.77 0.99 -7.42
N VAL A 416 -33.44 1.64 -8.38
CA VAL A 416 -33.92 1.02 -9.61
C VAL A 416 -32.85 1.15 -10.69
N VAL A 417 -32.59 0.07 -11.43
CA VAL A 417 -31.53 0.00 -12.44
C VAL A 417 -32.11 -0.17 -13.83
N ALA A 418 -31.82 0.75 -14.74
CA ALA A 418 -32.09 0.59 -16.16
C ALA A 418 -30.94 -0.14 -16.85
N LEU A 419 -31.24 -1.14 -17.68
CA LEU A 419 -30.27 -1.87 -18.49
C LEU A 419 -30.44 -1.51 -19.96
N LEU A 420 -29.32 -1.16 -20.61
CA LEU A 420 -29.29 -0.86 -22.04
C LEU A 420 -28.15 -1.63 -22.71
N SER A 421 -28.46 -2.39 -23.76
CA SER A 421 -27.43 -3.05 -24.57
C SER A 421 -27.13 -2.23 -25.83
N THR A 422 -25.86 -2.10 -26.21
CA THR A 422 -25.41 -1.33 -27.39
C THR A 422 -24.62 -2.20 -28.37
N GLY A 423 -24.84 -2.05 -29.68
CA GLY A 423 -24.03 -2.65 -30.76
C GLY A 423 -24.76 -3.66 -31.66
N ASN A 424 -24.40 -3.69 -32.95
CA ASN A 424 -25.00 -4.56 -33.98
C ASN A 424 -24.58 -6.05 -33.91
N GLU A 425 -23.55 -6.39 -33.13
CA GLU A 425 -23.00 -7.76 -33.01
C GLU A 425 -24.00 -8.77 -32.40
N LEU A 426 -25.10 -8.27 -31.81
CA LEU A 426 -26.14 -9.04 -31.15
C LEU A 426 -27.37 -9.30 -32.02
N VAL A 427 -27.39 -8.80 -33.26
CA VAL A 427 -28.54 -8.93 -34.16
C VAL A 427 -28.63 -10.34 -34.78
N ASP A 428 -27.51 -11.08 -34.87
CA ASP A 428 -27.46 -12.46 -35.41
C ASP A 428 -27.54 -13.59 -34.35
N LEU A 429 -27.60 -13.25 -33.06
CA LEU A 429 -27.80 -14.20 -31.94
C LEU A 429 -29.01 -13.76 -31.12
N GLN A 430 -30.20 -14.05 -31.61
CA GLN A 430 -31.45 -13.75 -30.90
C GLN A 430 -31.40 -14.26 -29.43
N GLN A 431 -31.69 -13.34 -28.50
CA GLN A 431 -32.16 -13.51 -27.11
C GLN A 431 -31.20 -13.74 -25.92
N GLN A 432 -29.89 -14.02 -26.07
CA GLN A 432 -29.13 -14.56 -24.90
C GLN A 432 -28.22 -13.61 -24.09
N SER A 433 -27.79 -12.44 -24.58
CA SER A 433 -26.76 -11.64 -23.89
C SER A 433 -27.27 -10.56 -22.92
N SER A 434 -28.43 -9.93 -23.17
CA SER A 434 -28.97 -8.88 -22.27
C SER A 434 -29.48 -9.45 -20.94
N GLN A 435 -29.75 -10.76 -20.88
CA GLN A 435 -30.29 -11.42 -19.70
C GLN A 435 -29.29 -11.55 -18.54
N THR A 436 -27.98 -11.63 -18.78
CA THR A 436 -27.03 -12.03 -17.72
C THR A 436 -26.88 -11.00 -16.58
N ALA A 437 -26.84 -9.70 -16.89
CA ALA A 437 -26.75 -8.65 -15.87
C ALA A 437 -28.11 -8.40 -15.18
N GLY A 438 -29.21 -8.50 -15.94
CA GLY A 438 -30.58 -8.41 -15.42
C GLY A 438 -30.88 -9.49 -14.40
N THR A 439 -30.60 -10.75 -14.72
CA THR A 439 -30.83 -11.88 -13.80
C THR A 439 -30.01 -11.77 -12.51
N VAL A 440 -28.77 -11.23 -12.56
CA VAL A 440 -27.96 -11.01 -11.36
C VAL A 440 -28.54 -9.89 -10.49
N LEU A 441 -28.96 -8.78 -11.09
CA LEU A 441 -29.58 -7.66 -10.37
C LEU A 441 -30.90 -8.06 -9.70
N GLU A 442 -31.75 -8.80 -10.43
CA GLU A 442 -33.01 -9.34 -9.90
C GLU A 442 -32.76 -10.36 -8.79
N GLY A 443 -31.77 -11.26 -8.97
CA GLY A 443 -31.35 -12.22 -7.94
C GLY A 443 -30.80 -11.56 -6.66
N LEU A 444 -30.24 -10.36 -6.77
CA LEU A 444 -29.81 -9.53 -5.63
C LEU A 444 -30.97 -8.67 -5.06
N GLY A 445 -32.16 -8.73 -5.65
CA GLY A 445 -33.36 -8.05 -5.19
C GLY A 445 -33.43 -6.56 -5.56
N TYR A 446 -32.78 -6.14 -6.65
CA TYR A 446 -32.93 -4.81 -7.24
C TYR A 446 -34.00 -4.78 -8.32
N GLY A 447 -34.75 -3.69 -8.42
CA GLY A 447 -35.71 -3.48 -9.51
C GLY A 447 -34.97 -3.17 -10.82
N VAL A 448 -35.28 -3.91 -11.88
CA VAL A 448 -34.62 -3.78 -13.18
C VAL A 448 -35.60 -3.32 -14.25
N ILE A 449 -35.19 -2.35 -15.06
CA ILE A 449 -35.91 -1.87 -16.24
C ILE A 449 -35.07 -2.19 -17.46
N ASP A 450 -35.51 -3.14 -18.29
CA ASP A 450 -34.86 -3.42 -19.57
C ASP A 450 -35.30 -2.38 -20.62
N ILE A 451 -34.35 -1.57 -21.10
CA ILE A 451 -34.54 -0.56 -22.15
C ILE A 451 -34.33 -1.18 -23.55
N GLY A 452 -33.83 -2.42 -23.63
CA GLY A 452 -33.60 -3.15 -24.86
C GLY A 452 -32.24 -2.87 -25.52
N ILE A 453 -32.18 -3.08 -26.84
CA ILE A 453 -30.95 -2.91 -27.64
C ILE A 453 -31.08 -1.60 -28.45
N ALA A 454 -30.17 -0.65 -28.25
CA ALA A 454 -30.12 0.56 -29.08
C ALA A 454 -29.46 0.28 -30.44
N HIS A 455 -30.16 0.61 -31.52
CA HIS A 455 -29.63 0.53 -32.89
C HIS A 455 -28.57 1.61 -33.16
N ASP A 456 -27.57 1.33 -34.01
CA ASP A 456 -26.40 2.19 -34.33
C ASP A 456 -26.76 3.50 -35.11
N ASN A 457 -27.71 4.28 -34.60
CA ASN A 457 -27.88 5.68 -34.96
C ASN A 457 -27.97 6.54 -33.69
N ILE A 458 -27.52 7.80 -33.83
CA ILE A 458 -27.35 8.73 -32.71
C ILE A 458 -28.70 9.03 -32.02
N GLU A 459 -29.77 9.23 -32.79
CA GLU A 459 -31.09 9.60 -32.26
C GLU A 459 -31.72 8.48 -31.41
N ALA A 460 -31.66 7.23 -31.87
CA ALA A 460 -32.15 6.07 -31.13
C ALA A 460 -31.35 5.83 -29.85
N HIS A 461 -30.02 6.01 -29.89
CA HIS A 461 -29.18 5.90 -28.69
C HIS A 461 -29.50 7.00 -27.66
N VAL A 462 -29.64 8.26 -28.09
CA VAL A 462 -29.99 9.36 -27.19
C VAL A 462 -31.38 9.16 -26.59
N SER A 463 -32.34 8.70 -27.39
CA SER A 463 -33.70 8.39 -26.91
C SER A 463 -33.68 7.28 -25.86
N ALA A 464 -32.98 6.18 -26.10
CA ALA A 464 -32.88 5.06 -25.15
C ALA A 464 -32.14 5.45 -23.85
N LEU A 465 -31.05 6.20 -23.96
CA LEU A 465 -30.33 6.74 -22.80
C LEU A 465 -31.22 7.68 -21.99
N SER A 466 -31.98 8.56 -22.65
CA SER A 466 -32.91 9.49 -21.99
C SER A 466 -34.05 8.75 -21.29
N ASP A 467 -34.64 7.74 -21.93
CA ASP A 467 -35.71 6.92 -21.34
C ASP A 467 -35.21 6.22 -20.07
N GLY A 468 -34.04 5.56 -20.14
CA GLY A 468 -33.43 4.88 -19.00
C GLY A 468 -33.11 5.82 -17.83
N ILE A 469 -32.56 7.00 -18.11
CA ILE A 469 -32.24 8.03 -17.11
C ILE A 469 -33.51 8.59 -16.45
N SER A 470 -34.61 8.70 -17.21
CA SER A 470 -35.88 9.21 -16.69
C SER A 470 -36.61 8.23 -15.76
N ARG A 471 -36.41 6.92 -15.96
CA ARG A 471 -37.15 5.85 -15.28
C ARG A 471 -36.39 5.15 -14.15
N ALA A 472 -35.07 5.32 -14.07
CA ALA A 472 -34.22 4.62 -13.10
C ALA A 472 -33.32 5.57 -12.29
N ASP A 473 -32.70 5.05 -11.22
CA ASP A 473 -31.68 5.77 -10.43
C ASP A 473 -30.28 5.58 -11.01
N VAL A 474 -30.04 4.40 -11.59
CA VAL A 474 -28.79 4.01 -12.24
C VAL A 474 -29.07 3.45 -13.62
N LEU A 475 -28.30 3.87 -14.61
CA LEU A 475 -28.28 3.28 -15.94
C LEU A 475 -27.00 2.46 -16.12
N VAL A 476 -27.12 1.20 -16.50
CA VAL A 476 -25.98 0.34 -16.81
C VAL A 476 -26.06 -0.06 -18.27
N THR A 477 -25.00 0.21 -19.01
CA THR A 477 -24.90 -0.14 -20.42
C THR A 477 -23.85 -1.23 -20.66
N THR A 478 -24.13 -2.13 -21.60
CA THR A 478 -23.19 -3.17 -22.03
C THR A 478 -22.99 -3.07 -23.54
N GLY A 479 -21.75 -2.91 -24.02
CA GLY A 479 -21.45 -3.01 -25.46
C GLY A 479 -20.65 -1.89 -26.15
N GLY A 480 -19.95 -1.01 -25.43
CA GLY A 480 -19.01 -0.06 -26.05
C GLY A 480 -17.57 -0.58 -26.04
N THR A 481 -17.00 -0.95 -27.19
CA THR A 481 -15.59 -1.38 -27.26
C THR A 481 -14.62 -0.19 -27.22
N SER A 482 -13.51 -0.38 -26.51
CA SER A 482 -12.38 0.56 -26.43
C SER A 482 -11.90 0.95 -27.83
N MET A 483 -11.95 2.25 -28.17
CA MET A 483 -11.40 2.87 -29.39
C MET A 483 -11.95 2.33 -30.72
N GLY A 484 -13.07 1.60 -30.70
CA GLY A 484 -13.77 1.19 -31.92
C GLY A 484 -14.52 2.34 -32.58
N ALA A 485 -14.91 2.15 -33.84
CA ALA A 485 -15.79 3.07 -34.57
C ALA A 485 -17.16 3.31 -33.87
N SER A 486 -17.48 2.48 -32.87
CA SER A 486 -18.79 2.36 -32.22
C SER A 486 -18.83 2.80 -30.75
N ASP A 487 -17.78 3.44 -30.19
CA ASP A 487 -17.79 3.98 -28.81
C ASP A 487 -18.60 5.29 -28.73
N LEU A 488 -19.92 5.18 -28.92
CA LEU A 488 -20.86 6.31 -28.98
C LEU A 488 -21.31 6.77 -27.58
N LEU A 489 -21.18 5.94 -26.54
CA LEU A 489 -21.71 6.24 -25.21
C LEU A 489 -21.13 7.53 -24.60
N LYS A 490 -19.81 7.67 -24.54
CA LYS A 490 -19.15 8.81 -23.85
C LYS A 490 -19.46 10.15 -24.53
N PRO A 491 -19.33 10.27 -25.88
CA PRO A 491 -19.69 11.49 -26.58
C PRO A 491 -21.16 11.86 -26.45
N LEU A 492 -22.08 10.89 -26.47
CA LEU A 492 -23.52 11.15 -26.35
C LEU A 492 -23.89 11.62 -24.94
N LEU A 493 -23.29 11.06 -23.90
CA LEU A 493 -23.49 11.53 -22.53
C LEU A 493 -23.05 12.99 -22.37
N GLU A 494 -21.86 13.37 -22.85
CA GLU A 494 -21.34 14.75 -22.72
C GLU A 494 -22.12 15.76 -23.58
N ARG A 495 -22.40 15.42 -24.84
CA ARG A 495 -22.89 16.38 -25.83
C ARG A 495 -24.42 16.48 -25.89
N ASN A 496 -25.12 15.38 -25.64
CA ASN A 496 -26.57 15.31 -25.82
C ASN A 496 -27.34 15.28 -24.49
N LEU A 497 -26.69 14.85 -23.41
CA LEU A 497 -27.32 14.70 -22.09
C LEU A 497 -26.68 15.58 -21.01
N ASN A 498 -25.74 16.46 -21.36
CA ASN A 498 -25.01 17.31 -20.41
C ASN A 498 -24.35 16.53 -19.25
N GLY A 499 -23.97 15.27 -19.50
CA GLY A 499 -23.36 14.38 -18.53
C GLY A 499 -21.86 14.65 -18.33
N THR A 500 -21.38 14.34 -17.14
CA THR A 500 -19.95 14.42 -16.77
C THR A 500 -19.34 13.02 -16.77
N ILE A 501 -18.32 12.79 -17.61
CA ILE A 501 -17.54 11.55 -17.59
C ILE A 501 -16.47 11.64 -16.50
N HIS A 502 -16.63 10.90 -15.41
CA HIS A 502 -15.66 10.89 -14.30
C HIS A 502 -14.40 10.10 -14.67
N PHE A 503 -14.57 8.97 -15.36
CA PHE A 503 -13.50 8.25 -16.05
C PHE A 503 -14.05 7.38 -17.17
N GLY A 504 -13.24 7.15 -18.20
CA GLY A 504 -13.63 6.32 -19.35
C GLY A 504 -12.92 4.98 -19.44
N ARG A 505 -11.88 4.76 -18.61
CA ARG A 505 -11.08 3.52 -18.61
C ARG A 505 -10.48 3.26 -17.22
N VAL A 506 -10.34 1.99 -16.87
CA VAL A 506 -9.73 1.54 -15.61
C VAL A 506 -8.50 0.66 -15.88
N ALA A 507 -7.41 0.85 -15.14
CA ALA A 507 -6.20 0.05 -15.24
C ALA A 507 -6.37 -1.31 -14.54
N MET A 508 -7.12 -2.23 -15.17
CA MET A 508 -7.39 -3.57 -14.63
C MET A 508 -7.58 -4.62 -15.74
N LYS A 509 -7.60 -5.89 -15.33
CA LYS A 509 -7.93 -7.04 -16.17
C LYS A 509 -8.87 -8.02 -15.45
N PRO A 510 -9.94 -8.48 -16.11
CA PRO A 510 -10.63 -7.84 -17.22
C PRO A 510 -11.30 -6.52 -16.77
N GLY A 511 -11.56 -5.57 -17.68
CA GLY A 511 -12.33 -4.35 -17.33
C GLY A 511 -11.78 -3.02 -17.83
N LYS A 512 -10.74 -3.01 -18.68
CA LYS A 512 -10.13 -1.77 -19.17
C LYS A 512 -11.12 -0.69 -19.71
N PRO A 513 -12.17 -1.00 -20.48
CA PRO A 513 -13.06 0.02 -21.04
C PRO A 513 -14.16 0.52 -20.09
N THR A 514 -14.17 0.10 -18.82
CA THR A 514 -15.22 0.52 -17.88
C THR A 514 -15.28 2.04 -17.75
N THR A 515 -16.50 2.56 -17.87
CA THR A 515 -16.81 3.99 -17.85
C THR A 515 -17.76 4.29 -16.70
N PHE A 516 -17.55 5.43 -16.04
CA PHE A 516 -18.47 5.95 -15.03
C PHE A 516 -18.76 7.43 -15.29
N ALA A 517 -20.03 7.79 -15.26
CA ALA A 517 -20.51 9.13 -15.53
C ALA A 517 -21.70 9.49 -14.63
N SER A 518 -21.95 10.79 -14.47
CA SER A 518 -23.20 11.30 -13.90
C SER A 518 -23.91 12.21 -14.90
N VAL A 519 -25.25 12.17 -14.88
CA VAL A 519 -26.09 12.96 -15.78
C VAL A 519 -27.07 13.78 -14.95
N PRO A 520 -27.18 15.11 -15.17
CA PRO A 520 -28.16 15.93 -14.49
C PRO A 520 -29.58 15.52 -14.91
N PRO A 521 -30.56 15.50 -13.98
CA PRO A 521 -31.92 15.10 -14.32
C PRO A 521 -32.64 16.19 -15.14
N PRO A 522 -33.57 15.81 -16.05
CA PRO A 522 -34.28 16.76 -16.92
C PRO A 522 -35.09 17.84 -16.18
N ASN A 523 -35.60 17.54 -14.97
CA ASN A 523 -36.57 18.37 -14.25
C ASN A 523 -36.00 19.02 -12.96
N GLY A 524 -34.68 18.99 -12.77
CA GLY A 524 -34.05 19.34 -11.49
C GLY A 524 -34.20 18.22 -10.45
N GLY A 525 -33.15 17.98 -9.66
CA GLY A 525 -33.12 16.86 -8.70
C GLY A 525 -31.73 16.22 -8.61
N ARG A 526 -31.69 14.96 -8.15
CA ARG A 526 -30.45 14.20 -7.97
C ARG A 526 -29.86 13.75 -9.31
N GLU A 527 -28.54 13.87 -9.47
CA GLU A 527 -27.80 13.32 -10.61
C GLU A 527 -28.01 11.80 -10.74
N LYS A 528 -28.20 11.34 -11.97
CA LYS A 528 -28.36 9.93 -12.33
C LYS A 528 -27.00 9.34 -12.67
N LEU A 529 -26.72 8.14 -12.16
CA LEU A 529 -25.43 7.50 -12.35
C LEU A 529 -25.46 6.59 -13.59
N VAL A 530 -24.41 6.64 -14.40
CA VAL A 530 -24.30 5.85 -15.63
C VAL A 530 -23.02 5.03 -15.62
N PHE A 531 -23.14 3.72 -15.80
CA PHE A 531 -22.02 2.79 -15.91
C PHE A 531 -21.95 2.20 -17.32
N GLY A 532 -20.82 2.38 -18.00
CA GLY A 532 -20.53 1.70 -19.27
C GLY A 532 -19.64 0.50 -19.03
N LEU A 533 -20.20 -0.71 -19.07
CA LEU A 533 -19.47 -1.96 -18.85
C LEU A 533 -18.91 -2.53 -20.17
N PRO A 534 -17.83 -3.33 -20.12
CA PRO A 534 -17.30 -4.00 -21.31
C PRO A 534 -18.37 -4.90 -21.96
N GLY A 535 -18.44 -4.92 -23.29
CA GLY A 535 -19.42 -5.74 -24.02
C GLY A 535 -19.24 -7.25 -23.88
N ASN A 536 -18.16 -7.72 -23.25
CA ASN A 536 -17.95 -9.14 -23.02
C ASN A 536 -18.61 -9.61 -21.71
N PRO A 537 -19.47 -10.65 -21.72
CA PRO A 537 -20.21 -11.10 -20.53
C PRO A 537 -19.35 -11.38 -19.30
N ALA A 538 -18.20 -12.06 -19.46
CA ALA A 538 -17.32 -12.38 -18.33
C ALA A 538 -16.61 -11.14 -17.76
N SER A 539 -16.35 -10.15 -18.61
CA SER A 539 -15.76 -8.87 -18.19
C SER A 539 -16.80 -7.98 -17.53
N ALA A 540 -17.99 -7.90 -18.12
CA ALA A 540 -19.14 -7.16 -17.59
C ALA A 540 -19.48 -7.61 -16.17
N LEU A 541 -19.55 -8.92 -15.93
CA LEU A 541 -19.88 -9.47 -14.61
C LEU A 541 -18.81 -9.15 -13.55
N VAL A 542 -17.52 -9.25 -13.88
CA VAL A 542 -16.43 -8.86 -12.97
C VAL A 542 -16.53 -7.36 -12.64
N THR A 543 -16.70 -6.51 -13.65
CA THR A 543 -16.83 -5.06 -13.43
C THR A 543 -18.12 -4.68 -12.72
N PHE A 544 -19.19 -5.45 -12.88
CA PHE A 544 -20.44 -5.28 -12.14
C PHE A 544 -20.21 -5.47 -10.64
N TYR A 545 -19.59 -6.58 -10.26
CA TYR A 545 -19.31 -6.87 -8.84
C TYR A 545 -18.31 -5.90 -8.21
N LEU A 546 -17.34 -5.40 -8.97
CA LEU A 546 -16.32 -4.48 -8.47
C LEU A 546 -16.77 -3.02 -8.41
N PHE A 547 -17.70 -2.59 -9.29
CA PHE A 547 -18.05 -1.17 -9.45
C PHE A 547 -19.54 -0.88 -9.30
N VAL A 548 -20.41 -1.64 -9.96
CA VAL A 548 -21.85 -1.37 -9.97
C VAL A 548 -22.48 -1.79 -8.64
N LEU A 549 -22.20 -3.00 -8.15
CA LEU A 549 -22.78 -3.50 -6.91
C LEU A 549 -22.42 -2.62 -5.69
N PRO A 550 -21.15 -2.20 -5.49
CA PRO A 550 -20.82 -1.28 -4.40
C PRO A 550 -21.56 0.06 -4.51
N ALA A 551 -21.74 0.59 -5.72
CA ALA A 551 -22.55 1.79 -5.94
C ALA A 551 -24.01 1.57 -5.51
N LEU A 552 -24.63 0.48 -5.95
CA LEU A 552 -26.02 0.14 -5.62
C LEU A 552 -26.23 -0.08 -4.12
N ARG A 553 -25.27 -0.73 -3.45
CA ARG A 553 -25.27 -0.87 -1.99
C ARG A 553 -25.18 0.48 -1.29
N ARG A 554 -24.27 1.35 -1.73
CA ARG A 554 -24.14 2.70 -1.15
C ARG A 554 -25.40 3.54 -1.36
N LEU A 555 -26.02 3.48 -2.55
CA LEU A 555 -27.32 4.09 -2.82
C LEU A 555 -28.42 3.51 -1.91
N GLY A 556 -28.39 2.20 -1.64
CA GLY A 556 -29.30 1.51 -0.74
C GLY A 556 -28.98 1.67 0.76
N GLY A 557 -28.12 2.61 1.15
CA GLY A 557 -27.85 2.95 2.55
C GLY A 557 -26.72 2.18 3.22
N TRP A 558 -26.03 1.28 2.53
CA TRP A 558 -24.91 0.53 3.11
C TRP A 558 -23.78 1.48 3.53
N THR A 559 -23.08 1.13 4.61
CA THR A 559 -21.88 1.84 5.05
C THR A 559 -20.76 1.70 4.01
N LEU A 560 -19.78 2.61 4.03
CA LEU A 560 -18.68 2.59 3.06
C LEU A 560 -17.90 1.27 3.12
N GLU A 561 -17.68 0.75 4.33
CA GLU A 561 -16.94 -0.49 4.57
C GLU A 561 -17.70 -1.74 4.12
N ALA A 562 -19.03 -1.75 4.28
CA ALA A 562 -19.87 -2.90 3.92
C ALA A 562 -20.27 -2.93 2.43
N ALA A 563 -20.14 -1.81 1.70
CA ALA A 563 -20.56 -1.71 0.31
C ALA A 563 -19.73 -2.60 -0.63
N GLU A 564 -18.43 -2.77 -0.37
CA GLU A 564 -17.55 -3.63 -1.18
C GLU A 564 -17.81 -5.14 -0.96
N LEU A 565 -17.22 -5.98 -1.82
CA LEU A 565 -17.22 -7.42 -1.59
C LEU A 565 -16.29 -7.78 -0.41
N PRO A 566 -16.69 -8.70 0.49
CA PRO A 566 -15.82 -9.20 1.54
C PRO A 566 -14.50 -9.75 0.98
N ARG A 567 -13.39 -9.43 1.64
CA ARG A 567 -12.06 -9.95 1.29
C ARG A 567 -11.64 -10.99 2.31
N VAL A 568 -11.21 -12.15 1.84
CA VAL A 568 -10.75 -13.26 2.69
C VAL A 568 -9.39 -13.76 2.20
N PRO A 569 -8.45 -14.08 3.11
CA PRO A 569 -7.18 -14.68 2.73
C PRO A 569 -7.41 -16.12 2.26
N VAL A 570 -6.76 -16.50 1.16
CA VAL A 570 -6.84 -17.84 0.56
C VAL A 570 -5.45 -18.30 0.11
N GLU A 571 -5.21 -19.61 0.16
CA GLU A 571 -4.02 -20.22 -0.42
C GLU A 571 -4.29 -20.58 -1.89
N LEU A 572 -3.40 -20.17 -2.80
CA LEU A 572 -3.49 -20.55 -4.22
C LEU A 572 -3.02 -21.99 -4.41
N THR A 573 -3.79 -22.80 -5.14
CA THR A 573 -3.43 -24.20 -5.41
C THR A 573 -2.49 -24.37 -6.60
N GLU A 574 -2.31 -23.32 -7.39
CA GLU A 574 -1.46 -23.28 -8.57
C GLU A 574 -0.83 -21.90 -8.75
N SER A 575 0.28 -21.84 -9.48
CA SER A 575 0.94 -20.57 -9.80
C SER A 575 0.15 -19.82 -10.88
N LEU A 576 -0.18 -18.54 -10.61
CA LEU A 576 -0.87 -17.67 -11.55
C LEU A 576 0.09 -16.59 -12.08
N PRO A 577 0.24 -16.45 -13.41
CA PRO A 577 1.10 -15.41 -13.98
C PRO A 577 0.49 -14.02 -13.76
N LEU A 578 1.32 -13.04 -13.40
CA LEU A 578 0.88 -11.65 -13.22
C LEU A 578 0.83 -10.91 -14.57
N ASP A 579 -0.17 -10.04 -14.74
CA ASP A 579 -0.30 -9.12 -15.90
C ASP A 579 0.24 -7.74 -15.51
N PRO A 580 0.77 -6.90 -16.42
CA PRO A 580 1.20 -5.53 -16.09
C PRO A 580 0.12 -4.62 -15.45
N ARG A 581 -1.13 -5.08 -15.37
CA ARG A 581 -2.24 -4.45 -14.64
C ARG A 581 -2.74 -5.41 -13.57
N PRO A 582 -3.32 -4.90 -12.47
CA PRO A 582 -4.03 -5.75 -11.52
C PRO A 582 -5.06 -6.65 -12.21
N GLU A 583 -5.01 -7.95 -11.90
CA GLU A 583 -5.88 -8.96 -12.49
C GLU A 583 -6.87 -9.51 -11.44
N PHE A 584 -8.16 -9.50 -11.77
CA PHE A 584 -9.22 -10.11 -10.97
C PHE A 584 -9.56 -11.47 -11.57
N HIS A 585 -8.87 -12.48 -11.07
CA HIS A 585 -8.90 -13.83 -11.59
C HIS A 585 -10.04 -14.62 -10.94
N ARG A 586 -10.93 -15.22 -11.73
CA ARG A 586 -12.07 -15.98 -11.17
C ARG A 586 -11.59 -17.31 -10.63
N VAL A 587 -12.13 -17.71 -9.49
CA VAL A 587 -11.73 -18.93 -8.79
C VAL A 587 -12.93 -19.65 -8.18
N HIS A 588 -12.72 -20.93 -7.87
CA HIS A 588 -13.49 -21.65 -6.87
C HIS A 588 -12.75 -21.60 -5.54
N VAL A 589 -13.33 -20.97 -4.53
CA VAL A 589 -12.88 -20.99 -3.14
C VAL A 589 -13.59 -22.13 -2.42
N ARG A 590 -12.84 -23.02 -1.77
CA ARG A 590 -13.35 -24.13 -0.96
C ARG A 590 -12.57 -24.27 0.33
N ILE A 591 -13.23 -24.72 1.39
CA ILE A 591 -12.57 -25.13 2.63
C ILE A 591 -11.97 -26.52 2.40
N THR A 592 -10.70 -26.69 2.74
CA THR A 592 -9.96 -27.96 2.74
C THR A 592 -9.44 -28.26 4.15
N SER A 593 -8.86 -29.45 4.37
CA SER A 593 -8.23 -29.80 5.65
C SER A 593 -7.09 -28.87 6.08
N SER A 594 -6.53 -28.08 5.15
CA SER A 594 -5.47 -27.08 5.41
C SER A 594 -5.98 -25.64 5.36
N GLY A 595 -7.30 -25.42 5.29
CA GLY A 595 -7.91 -24.09 5.25
C GLY A 595 -8.55 -23.73 3.91
N LEU A 596 -8.82 -22.44 3.69
CA LEU A 596 -9.45 -21.92 2.48
C LEU A 596 -8.46 -21.92 1.30
N LYS A 597 -8.81 -22.63 0.23
CA LYS A 597 -8.02 -22.72 -0.99
C LYS A 597 -8.77 -22.20 -2.20
N ALA A 598 -8.04 -21.53 -3.09
CA ALA A 598 -8.56 -20.98 -4.33
C ALA A 598 -8.01 -21.76 -5.54
N PHE A 599 -8.94 -22.34 -6.31
CA PHE A 599 -8.67 -23.11 -7.53
C PHE A 599 -9.01 -22.26 -8.75
N SER A 600 -8.10 -22.11 -9.72
CA SER A 600 -8.41 -21.36 -10.96
C SER A 600 -9.52 -22.04 -11.74
N THR A 601 -10.34 -21.25 -12.43
CA THR A 601 -11.26 -21.78 -13.45
C THR A 601 -10.58 -21.97 -14.83
N GLY A 602 -9.24 -21.91 -14.88
CA GLY A 602 -8.39 -22.18 -16.04
C GLY A 602 -8.00 -20.93 -16.85
N GLY A 603 -7.61 -21.09 -18.12
CA GLY A 603 -7.18 -20.00 -19.00
C GLY A 603 -8.29 -18.99 -19.32
N GLN A 604 -8.34 -17.91 -18.53
CA GLN A 604 -9.42 -16.91 -18.48
C GLN A 604 -9.19 -15.69 -19.37
N ARG A 605 -9.27 -15.87 -20.69
CA ARG A 605 -9.37 -14.71 -21.61
C ARG A 605 -10.73 -14.04 -21.46
N SER A 606 -10.81 -12.73 -21.74
CA SER A 606 -12.04 -11.95 -21.61
C SER A 606 -13.23 -12.61 -22.31
N SER A 607 -13.03 -13.28 -23.45
CA SER A 607 -14.06 -13.98 -24.23
C SER A 607 -14.50 -15.36 -23.75
N ARG A 608 -13.88 -15.93 -22.72
CA ARG A 608 -14.17 -17.29 -22.28
C ARG A 608 -15.24 -17.34 -21.18
N VAL A 609 -16.50 -17.28 -21.59
CA VAL A 609 -17.68 -17.26 -20.68
C VAL A 609 -17.79 -18.54 -19.83
N ALA A 610 -17.31 -19.70 -20.32
CA ALA A 610 -17.31 -20.95 -19.55
C ALA A 610 -16.56 -20.86 -18.20
N SER A 611 -15.63 -19.90 -18.06
CA SER A 611 -14.90 -19.66 -16.80
C SER A 611 -15.76 -19.06 -15.67
N LEU A 612 -16.99 -18.64 -15.97
CA LEU A 612 -17.98 -18.20 -14.98
C LEU A 612 -18.64 -19.36 -14.25
N ALA A 613 -18.69 -20.55 -14.86
CA ALA A 613 -19.40 -21.69 -14.31
C ALA A 613 -18.76 -22.13 -12.98
N GLY A 614 -19.52 -22.04 -11.90
CA GLY A 614 -19.15 -22.42 -10.54
C GLY A 614 -18.18 -21.48 -9.82
N ALA A 615 -17.66 -20.43 -10.48
CA ALA A 615 -16.81 -19.44 -9.83
C ALA A 615 -17.58 -18.77 -8.68
N ASN A 616 -17.00 -18.76 -7.49
CA ASN A 616 -17.62 -18.18 -6.28
C ASN A 616 -16.72 -17.13 -5.60
N GLY A 617 -15.59 -16.77 -6.23
CA GLY A 617 -14.68 -15.75 -5.75
C GLY A 617 -13.82 -15.14 -6.86
N LEU A 618 -13.19 -14.02 -6.54
CA LEU A 618 -12.19 -13.35 -7.35
C LEU A 618 -10.89 -13.27 -6.55
N VAL A 619 -9.79 -13.80 -7.09
CA VAL A 619 -8.44 -13.53 -6.57
C VAL A 619 -7.97 -12.22 -7.18
N ALA A 620 -7.66 -11.24 -6.32
CA ALA A 620 -7.04 -9.99 -6.72
C ALA A 620 -5.53 -10.17 -6.83
N LEU A 621 -5.04 -10.39 -8.05
CA LEU A 621 -3.62 -10.48 -8.36
C LEU A 621 -3.03 -9.08 -8.57
N PRO A 622 -1.85 -8.79 -8.01
CA PRO A 622 -1.18 -7.51 -8.22
C PRO A 622 -0.73 -7.37 -9.68
N ALA A 623 -0.46 -6.14 -10.09
CA ALA A 623 0.23 -5.90 -11.36
C ALA A 623 1.63 -6.53 -11.34
N LEU A 624 2.04 -7.09 -12.47
CA LEU A 624 3.42 -7.47 -12.75
C LEU A 624 4.25 -6.20 -12.73
N VAL A 625 5.04 -6.06 -11.68
CA VAL A 625 6.11 -5.07 -11.58
C VAL A 625 7.38 -5.78 -12.07
N GLU A 626 8.16 -5.17 -12.97
CA GLU A 626 9.52 -5.64 -13.25
C GLU A 626 10.21 -5.84 -11.90
N GLU A 627 10.73 -7.06 -11.67
CA GLU A 627 11.18 -7.58 -10.37
C GLU A 627 11.72 -6.48 -9.46
N ASN A 628 10.83 -5.99 -8.60
CA ASN A 628 11.19 -5.36 -7.35
C ASN A 628 10.34 -6.09 -6.32
N PRO A 629 10.95 -6.86 -5.41
CA PRO A 629 10.19 -7.46 -4.33
C PRO A 629 9.41 -6.33 -3.66
N THR A 630 8.10 -6.50 -3.48
CA THR A 630 7.37 -5.71 -2.51
C THR A 630 7.95 -6.08 -1.15
N PHE A 631 8.95 -5.31 -0.72
CA PHE A 631 9.57 -5.48 0.59
C PHE A 631 8.45 -5.33 1.62
N ALA A 632 8.27 -6.31 2.48
CA ALA A 632 7.46 -6.14 3.67
C ALA A 632 8.37 -5.53 4.73
N PHE A 633 7.94 -4.44 5.38
CA PHE A 633 8.73 -3.78 6.43
C PHE A 633 9.16 -4.78 7.52
N GLN A 634 8.25 -5.67 7.91
CA GLN A 634 8.51 -6.79 8.82
C GLN A 634 7.37 -7.81 8.68
N GLN A 635 7.67 -9.07 8.34
CA GLN A 635 6.66 -10.14 8.27
C GLN A 635 6.40 -10.82 9.63
N PHE A 636 7.44 -10.94 10.46
CA PHE A 636 7.38 -11.60 11.76
C PHE A 636 7.92 -10.68 12.84
N PRO A 637 7.36 -10.72 14.07
CA PRO A 637 7.98 -10.09 15.23
C PRO A 637 9.43 -10.58 15.35
N SER A 638 10.37 -9.64 15.42
CA SER A 638 11.80 -9.91 15.62
C SER A 638 12.22 -9.29 16.95
N ARG A 639 13.37 -9.73 17.47
CA ARG A 639 13.95 -9.17 18.70
C ARG A 639 15.41 -8.81 18.47
N ARG A 640 15.86 -7.69 19.04
CA ARG A 640 17.28 -7.36 19.20
C ARG A 640 17.65 -7.52 20.67
N SER A 641 18.84 -8.04 20.95
CA SER A 641 19.36 -8.09 22.31
C SER A 641 20.07 -6.77 22.63
N VAL A 642 20.10 -6.40 23.91
CA VAL A 642 20.93 -5.29 24.38
C VAL A 642 22.40 -5.60 24.10
N VAL A 643 23.12 -4.63 23.55
CA VAL A 643 24.56 -4.75 23.27
C VAL A 643 25.33 -4.17 24.45
N TYR A 644 26.27 -4.95 24.99
CA TYR A 644 27.11 -4.54 26.11
C TYR A 644 28.56 -4.36 25.67
N GLY A 645 29.26 -3.39 26.26
CA GLY A 645 30.66 -3.10 25.95
C GLY A 645 31.37 -2.39 27.10
N LYS A 646 32.69 -2.57 27.19
CA LYS A 646 33.54 -1.93 28.22
C LYS A 646 34.40 -0.78 27.67
N LYS A 647 34.81 -0.86 26.40
CA LYS A 647 35.71 0.11 25.78
C LYS A 647 35.00 1.19 24.97
N GLY A 648 33.79 0.96 24.51
CA GLY A 648 33.07 1.93 23.68
C GLY A 648 32.00 1.24 22.87
N ILE A 649 30.98 2.00 22.51
CA ILE A 649 29.88 1.53 21.69
C ILE A 649 29.54 2.62 20.68
N VAL A 650 29.24 2.21 19.45
CA VAL A 650 28.60 3.04 18.43
C VAL A 650 27.19 2.51 18.20
N SER A 651 26.18 3.38 18.22
CA SER A 651 24.80 3.04 17.88
C SER A 651 24.26 4.02 16.85
N CYS A 652 23.97 3.54 15.64
CA CYS A 652 23.52 4.36 14.51
C CYS A 652 22.64 3.57 13.53
N THR A 653 22.00 4.27 12.59
CA THR A 653 21.04 3.69 11.64
C THR A 653 21.63 2.98 10.42
N GLN A 654 22.96 2.94 10.25
CA GLN A 654 23.60 2.18 9.18
C GLN A 654 24.77 1.34 9.69
N PRO A 655 24.81 0.03 9.39
CA PRO A 655 25.88 -0.86 9.87
C PRO A 655 27.29 -0.41 9.49
N LEU A 656 27.49 0.03 8.24
CA LEU A 656 28.80 0.47 7.75
C LEU A 656 29.26 1.80 8.36
N ALA A 657 28.32 2.68 8.72
CA ALA A 657 28.63 3.89 9.47
C ALA A 657 29.04 3.56 10.92
N ALA A 658 28.40 2.56 11.54
CA ALA A 658 28.78 2.09 12.87
C ALA A 658 30.22 1.57 12.90
N GLU A 659 30.58 0.78 11.89
CA GLU A 659 31.93 0.24 11.73
C GLU A 659 32.97 1.33 11.47
N ALA A 660 32.65 2.40 10.71
CA ALA A 660 33.53 3.55 10.56
C ALA A 660 33.87 4.21 11.91
N GLY A 661 32.88 4.37 12.80
CA GLY A 661 33.11 4.86 14.16
C GLY A 661 33.98 3.91 14.99
N LEU A 662 33.73 2.60 14.90
CA LEU A 662 34.54 1.59 15.60
C LEU A 662 35.98 1.56 15.12
N GLU A 663 36.23 1.72 13.82
CA GLU A 663 37.59 1.80 13.27
C GLU A 663 38.36 2.95 13.92
N VAL A 664 37.74 4.13 14.06
CA VAL A 664 38.36 5.29 14.71
C VAL A 664 38.59 5.06 16.21
N LEU A 665 37.63 4.47 16.92
CA LEU A 665 37.82 4.09 18.33
C LEU A 665 38.98 3.10 18.50
N ARG A 666 39.13 2.13 17.58
CA ARG A 666 40.23 1.14 17.61
C ARG A 666 41.59 1.77 17.33
N LYS A 667 41.65 2.85 16.54
CA LYS A 667 42.85 3.66 16.32
C LYS A 667 43.21 4.58 17.50
N GLY A 668 42.37 4.62 18.54
CA GLY A 668 42.60 5.41 19.74
C GLY A 668 41.90 6.77 19.75
N GLY A 669 40.99 7.02 18.82
CA GLY A 669 40.09 8.17 18.85
C GLY A 669 39.09 8.08 20.02
N ASN A 670 38.56 9.23 20.44
CA ASN A 670 37.51 9.31 21.46
C ASN A 670 36.10 9.32 20.85
N ALA A 671 35.08 9.45 21.69
CA ALA A 671 33.69 9.48 21.24
C ALA A 671 33.38 10.62 20.23
N ALA A 672 34.07 11.76 20.31
CA ALA A 672 33.91 12.86 19.36
C ALA A 672 34.53 12.56 17.99
N ASP A 673 35.76 12.01 17.98
CA ASP A 673 36.44 11.58 16.75
C ASP A 673 35.60 10.54 16.00
N ALA A 674 35.15 9.51 16.71
CA ALA A 674 34.34 8.45 16.15
C ALA A 674 32.94 8.93 15.71
N ALA A 675 32.36 9.91 16.41
CA ALA A 675 31.10 10.52 15.99
C ALA A 675 31.21 11.19 14.62
N VAL A 676 32.30 11.93 14.35
CA VAL A 676 32.51 12.54 13.03
C VAL A 676 32.69 11.49 11.93
N ALA A 677 33.40 10.39 12.21
CA ALA A 677 33.53 9.29 11.26
C ALA A 677 32.17 8.65 10.90
N VAL A 678 31.31 8.44 11.90
CA VAL A 678 29.93 7.96 11.69
C VAL A 678 29.14 8.97 10.85
N SER A 679 29.20 10.26 11.20
CA SER A 679 28.53 11.35 10.49
C SER A 679 28.89 11.40 9.01
N ALA A 680 30.19 11.32 8.70
CA ALA A 680 30.70 11.32 7.34
C ALA A 680 30.32 10.05 6.57
N ALA A 681 30.38 8.87 7.21
CA ALA A 681 29.97 7.61 6.56
C ALA A 681 28.47 7.58 6.23
N LEU A 682 27.62 8.18 7.07
CA LEU A 682 26.17 8.30 6.83
C LEU A 682 25.83 9.12 5.57
N ASN A 683 26.72 10.00 5.10
CA ASN A 683 26.52 10.70 3.82
C ASN A 683 26.57 9.76 2.62
N VAL A 684 27.18 8.57 2.76
CA VAL A 684 27.24 7.57 1.70
C VAL A 684 26.14 6.54 1.89
N THR A 685 25.95 6.06 3.13
CA THR A 685 25.05 4.94 3.43
C THR A 685 23.60 5.36 3.66
N GLU A 686 23.35 6.64 3.98
CA GLU A 686 22.01 7.19 4.22
C GLU A 686 21.88 8.67 3.77
N PRO A 687 22.25 9.03 2.52
CA PRO A 687 22.16 10.42 2.02
C PRO A 687 20.71 10.91 1.89
N THR A 688 19.76 9.97 1.97
CA THR A 688 18.32 10.24 1.99
C THR A 688 17.89 11.03 3.22
N SER A 689 18.73 11.12 4.25
CA SER A 689 18.41 11.63 5.58
C SER A 689 19.34 12.77 6.03
N CYS A 690 20.50 12.90 5.39
CA CYS A 690 21.56 13.81 5.79
C CYS A 690 22.59 14.02 4.67
N GLY A 691 23.47 15.01 4.87
CA GLY A 691 24.62 15.22 4.02
C GLY A 691 25.48 16.38 4.50
N ILE A 692 26.67 16.52 3.92
CA ILE A 692 27.61 17.62 4.15
C ILE A 692 27.03 18.97 3.68
N GLY A 693 26.03 18.92 2.79
CA GLY A 693 25.20 20.05 2.38
C GLY A 693 24.10 20.45 3.38
N GLY A 694 24.09 19.86 4.57
CA GLY A 694 23.18 20.16 5.67
C GLY A 694 23.87 20.77 6.89
N ASP A 695 23.19 20.64 8.04
CA ASP A 695 23.61 21.19 9.32
C ASP A 695 23.82 20.07 10.36
N ALA A 696 24.58 20.37 11.43
CA ALA A 696 24.86 19.42 12.50
C ALA A 696 24.80 20.05 13.90
N PHE A 697 24.40 19.25 14.90
CA PHE A 697 24.42 19.59 16.32
C PHE A 697 25.06 18.46 17.13
N CYS A 698 25.73 18.82 18.22
CA CYS A 698 26.37 17.85 19.10
C CYS A 698 26.25 18.26 20.57
N LEU A 699 25.95 17.26 21.42
CA LEU A 699 26.22 17.31 22.85
C LEU A 699 27.33 16.33 23.20
N PHE A 700 28.38 16.83 23.84
CA PHE A 700 29.52 16.03 24.27
C PHE A 700 29.64 16.08 25.79
N TYR A 701 29.66 14.91 26.42
CA TYR A 701 30.02 14.77 27.83
C TYR A 701 31.50 14.45 27.94
N ASP A 702 32.25 15.36 28.58
CA ASP A 702 33.65 15.17 28.92
C ASP A 702 33.74 14.53 30.31
N ALA A 703 34.13 13.26 30.37
CA ALA A 703 34.20 12.52 31.62
C ALA A 703 35.31 13.01 32.56
N SER A 704 36.36 13.64 32.02
CA SER A 704 37.44 14.19 32.84
C SER A 704 37.01 15.47 33.56
N LYS A 705 36.16 16.28 32.90
CA LYS A 705 35.63 17.54 33.45
C LYS A 705 34.25 17.41 34.08
N LYS A 706 33.57 16.28 33.85
CA LYS A 706 32.19 16.01 34.26
C LYS A 706 31.20 17.11 33.85
N ASN A 707 31.33 17.59 32.62
CA ASN A 707 30.45 18.61 32.08
C ASN A 707 29.94 18.23 30.68
N VAL A 708 28.84 18.87 30.29
CA VAL A 708 28.24 18.74 28.97
C VAL A 708 28.57 20.00 28.17
N GLN A 709 29.02 19.82 26.94
CA GLN A 709 29.30 20.90 25.99
C GLN A 709 28.34 20.78 24.81
N ALA A 710 27.81 21.92 24.33
CA ALA A 710 26.96 21.96 23.14
C ALA A 710 27.63 22.66 21.97
N LEU A 711 27.42 22.12 20.78
CA LEU A 711 27.93 22.63 19.52
C LEU A 711 26.75 22.82 18.55
N ASN A 712 26.66 24.02 17.98
CA ASN A 712 25.65 24.42 17.01
C ASN A 712 26.35 24.73 15.66
N GLY A 713 26.25 23.79 14.74
CA GLY A 713 26.69 23.90 13.35
C GLY A 713 25.54 24.15 12.39
N SER A 714 24.57 25.00 12.77
CA SER A 714 23.49 25.40 11.87
C SER A 714 23.78 26.66 11.07
N GLY A 715 23.36 26.61 9.80
CA GLY A 715 23.52 27.65 8.81
C GLY A 715 22.67 28.89 9.06
N ARG A 716 23.20 30.05 8.66
CA ARG A 716 22.42 31.30 8.52
C ARG A 716 21.83 31.37 7.11
N SER A 717 20.71 32.08 6.96
CA SER A 717 20.18 32.50 5.66
C SER A 717 21.19 33.42 4.96
N PRO A 718 21.19 33.47 3.61
CA PRO A 718 21.90 34.49 2.87
C PRO A 718 21.58 35.89 3.39
N LYS A 719 22.58 36.77 3.51
CA LYS A 719 22.36 38.15 4.02
C LYS A 719 21.37 38.95 3.17
N ALA A 720 21.33 38.69 1.86
CA ALA A 720 20.43 39.36 0.94
C ALA A 720 18.99 38.81 0.95
N LEU A 721 18.73 37.69 1.64
CA LEU A 721 17.41 37.07 1.66
C LEU A 721 16.53 37.68 2.75
N ASN A 722 15.38 38.21 2.35
CA ASN A 722 14.32 38.70 3.25
C ASN A 722 12.94 38.32 2.68
N ILE A 723 11.86 38.63 3.41
CA ILE A 723 10.50 38.31 2.99
C ILE A 723 10.19 38.88 1.61
N ASP A 724 10.51 40.15 1.34
CA ASP A 724 10.21 40.79 0.05
C ASP A 724 10.95 40.13 -1.12
N VAL A 725 12.22 39.79 -0.92
CA VAL A 725 13.04 39.06 -1.90
C VAL A 725 12.45 37.67 -2.15
N ALA A 726 12.09 36.94 -1.09
CA ALA A 726 11.43 35.64 -1.21
C ALA A 726 10.10 35.73 -1.98
N ARG A 727 9.26 36.73 -1.69
CA ARG A 727 8.01 36.98 -2.42
C ARG A 727 8.25 37.30 -3.89
N LYS A 728 9.23 38.16 -4.18
CA LYS A 728 9.62 38.51 -5.56
C LYS A 728 10.13 37.29 -6.35
N ASN A 729 10.77 36.35 -5.66
CA ASN A 729 11.23 35.08 -6.21
C ASN A 729 10.13 34.00 -6.28
N GLY A 730 8.88 34.34 -5.97
CA GLY A 730 7.73 33.46 -6.15
C GLY A 730 7.29 32.66 -4.92
N ALA A 731 7.77 33.00 -3.72
CA ALA A 731 7.30 32.35 -2.48
C ALA A 731 5.85 32.71 -2.16
N ILE A 732 4.98 31.70 -2.05
CA ILE A 732 3.54 31.84 -1.75
C ILE A 732 3.24 31.22 -0.38
N GLY A 733 2.30 31.80 0.39
CA GLY A 733 1.88 31.26 1.69
C GLY A 733 2.77 31.70 2.85
N ARG A 734 2.73 31.00 3.99
CA ARG A 734 3.42 31.40 5.24
C ARG A 734 4.87 30.94 5.34
N GLN A 735 5.41 30.17 4.39
CA GLN A 735 6.77 29.60 4.45
C GLN A 735 7.40 29.47 3.07
N LEU A 736 8.73 29.30 3.04
CA LEU A 736 9.47 28.87 1.84
C LEU A 736 9.17 27.39 1.57
N THR A 737 8.83 27.05 0.33
CA THR A 737 8.58 25.64 -0.02
C THR A 737 9.88 24.83 -0.01
N GLU A 738 9.78 23.55 0.34
CA GLU A 738 10.93 22.61 0.44
C GLU A 738 11.78 22.48 -0.82
N ARG A 739 11.26 22.87 -1.99
CA ARG A 739 11.95 22.76 -3.29
C ARG A 739 12.53 24.10 -3.77
N ASP A 740 12.24 25.19 -3.07
CA ASP A 740 12.77 26.51 -3.42
C ASP A 740 14.25 26.58 -3.00
N LEU A 741 15.16 26.97 -3.91
CA LEU A 741 16.57 27.10 -3.55
C LEU A 741 16.85 28.27 -2.60
N ASN A 742 15.90 29.21 -2.43
CA ASN A 742 15.97 30.21 -1.35
C ASN A 742 15.76 29.59 0.04
N SER A 743 15.28 28.34 0.13
CA SER A 743 15.25 27.59 1.39
C SER A 743 16.63 27.04 1.81
N VAL A 744 17.66 27.16 0.97
CA VAL A 744 19.02 26.75 1.34
C VAL A 744 19.63 27.79 2.27
N THR A 745 19.92 27.39 3.51
CA THR A 745 20.83 28.11 4.42
C THR A 745 22.25 27.62 4.23
N VAL A 746 23.25 28.41 4.64
CA VAL A 746 24.67 28.05 4.50
C VAL A 746 24.94 26.69 5.17
N PRO A 747 25.38 25.65 4.45
CA PRO A 747 25.57 24.32 5.06
C PRO A 747 26.61 24.33 6.18
N GLY A 748 26.22 23.94 7.39
CA GLY A 748 27.09 23.99 8.57
C GLY A 748 27.75 22.67 8.99
N ALA A 749 27.36 21.54 8.40
CA ALA A 749 27.89 20.21 8.78
C ALA A 749 29.41 20.10 8.62
N ALA A 750 29.98 20.66 7.53
CA ALA A 750 31.42 20.60 7.26
C ALA A 750 32.26 21.30 8.35
N ALA A 751 31.88 22.53 8.72
CA ALA A 751 32.52 23.26 9.81
C ALA A 751 32.38 22.51 11.14
N ALA A 752 31.17 22.00 11.43
CA ALA A 752 30.88 21.27 12.66
C ALA A 752 31.77 20.03 12.82
N TRP A 753 32.02 19.28 11.75
CA TRP A 753 32.91 18.11 11.77
C TRP A 753 34.36 18.48 12.09
N VAL A 754 34.90 19.47 11.38
CA VAL A 754 36.27 19.95 11.58
C VAL A 754 36.44 20.47 13.01
N ASP A 755 35.50 21.28 13.50
CA ASP A 755 35.57 21.86 14.83
C ASP A 755 35.32 20.85 15.95
N THR A 756 34.50 19.82 15.72
CA THR A 756 34.30 18.71 16.67
C THR A 756 35.60 17.95 16.90
N VAL A 757 36.29 17.52 15.83
CA VAL A 757 37.58 16.82 15.97
C VAL A 757 38.63 17.75 16.57
N ALA A 758 38.70 19.00 16.12
CA ALA A 758 39.71 19.94 16.59
C ALA A 758 39.55 20.33 18.08
N LYS A 759 38.32 20.50 18.58
CA LYS A 759 38.07 21.02 19.94
C LYS A 759 37.64 19.96 20.95
N LEU A 760 37.01 18.87 20.50
CA LEU A 760 36.48 17.79 21.36
C LEU A 760 37.17 16.45 21.12
N GLY A 761 37.95 16.31 20.04
CA GLY A 761 38.66 15.09 19.69
C GLY A 761 39.77 14.70 20.66
N SER A 762 40.28 13.48 20.52
CA SER A 762 41.31 12.92 21.40
C SER A 762 42.71 13.52 21.18
N GLY A 763 42.95 14.10 20.01
CA GLY A 763 44.29 14.48 19.54
C GLY A 763 45.20 13.30 19.18
N LYS A 764 44.70 12.06 19.21
CA LYS A 764 45.47 10.83 18.92
C LYS A 764 45.27 10.30 17.50
N VAL A 765 44.18 10.71 16.85
CA VAL A 765 43.87 10.41 15.46
C VAL A 765 43.78 11.73 14.70
N SER A 766 44.33 11.77 13.50
CA SER A 766 44.23 12.94 12.62
C SER A 766 42.84 13.04 11.98
N PHE A 767 42.47 14.25 11.51
CA PHE A 767 41.20 14.45 10.80
C PHE A 767 41.12 13.60 9.51
N GLU A 768 42.26 13.38 8.84
CA GLU A 768 42.36 12.47 7.70
C GLU A 768 41.99 11.03 8.09
N GLU A 769 42.52 10.53 9.21
CA GLU A 769 42.20 9.18 9.69
C GLU A 769 40.74 9.03 10.11
N VAL A 770 40.13 10.10 10.64
CA VAL A 770 38.70 10.16 10.98
C VAL A 770 37.82 10.08 9.73
N MET A 771 38.18 10.79 8.66
CA MET A 771 37.41 10.85 7.40
C MET A 771 37.69 9.68 6.45
N ALA A 772 38.82 8.98 6.61
CA ALA A 772 39.25 7.92 5.72
C ALA A 772 38.20 6.82 5.46
N PRO A 773 37.43 6.32 6.45
CA PRO A 773 36.39 5.33 6.20
C PRO A 773 35.29 5.84 5.26
N ALA A 774 34.82 7.07 5.44
CA ALA A 774 33.79 7.67 4.61
C ALA A 774 34.28 7.90 3.17
N ILE A 775 35.54 8.31 3.01
CA ILE A 775 36.18 8.44 1.69
C ILE A 775 36.22 7.09 0.97
N ARG A 776 36.69 6.02 1.64
CA ARG A 776 36.71 4.67 1.05
C ARG A 776 35.32 4.20 0.64
N LEU A 777 34.31 4.37 1.50
CA LEU A 777 32.92 4.01 1.19
C LEU A 777 32.41 4.76 -0.05
N ALA A 778 32.74 6.05 -0.20
CA ALA A 778 32.32 6.84 -1.35
C ALA A 778 33.03 6.42 -2.65
N GLU A 779 34.32 6.06 -2.61
CA GLU A 779 35.11 5.67 -3.79
C GLU A 779 34.87 4.22 -4.24
N GLU A 780 34.99 3.27 -3.30
CA GLU A 780 34.87 1.84 -3.55
C GLU A 780 33.39 1.45 -3.77
N GLY A 781 32.49 2.19 -3.11
CA GLY A 781 31.05 2.03 -3.11
C GLY A 781 30.53 1.26 -1.90
N ALA A 782 29.28 1.50 -1.55
CA ALA A 782 28.58 0.79 -0.47
C ALA A 782 27.32 0.09 -1.00
N PRO A 783 27.03 -1.16 -0.58
CA PRO A 783 25.73 -1.77 -0.83
C PRO A 783 24.65 -1.01 -0.06
N ILE A 784 23.58 -0.62 -0.75
CA ILE A 784 22.52 0.20 -0.15
C ILE A 784 21.46 -0.67 0.54
N SER A 785 21.20 -0.40 1.82
CA SER A 785 20.20 -1.08 2.65
C SER A 785 18.76 -0.84 2.16
N GLU A 786 17.83 -1.71 2.54
CA GLU A 786 16.44 -1.73 2.08
C GLU A 786 15.69 -0.41 2.36
N LEU A 787 15.79 0.13 3.57
CA LEU A 787 15.09 1.37 3.93
C LEU A 787 15.68 2.58 3.19
N THR A 788 17.02 2.65 3.08
CA THR A 788 17.69 3.70 2.31
C THR A 788 17.33 3.61 0.83
N ALA A 789 17.40 2.44 0.20
CA ALA A 789 17.05 2.27 -1.22
C ALA A 789 15.58 2.65 -1.49
N ASN A 790 14.66 2.26 -0.61
CA ASN A 790 13.25 2.67 -0.71
C ASN A 790 13.08 4.20 -0.57
N ALA A 791 13.78 4.84 0.37
CA ALA A 791 13.77 6.30 0.50
C ALA A 791 14.36 6.98 -0.74
N TRP A 792 15.46 6.45 -1.27
CA TRP A 792 16.11 6.93 -2.50
C TRP A 792 15.17 6.85 -3.70
N LYS A 793 14.48 5.71 -3.85
CA LYS A 793 13.52 5.49 -4.94
C LYS A 793 12.37 6.48 -4.89
N ARG A 794 11.83 6.78 -3.71
CA ARG A 794 10.78 7.79 -3.53
C ARG A 794 11.23 9.20 -3.93
N SER A 795 12.50 9.52 -3.70
CA SER A 795 13.10 10.82 -4.05
C SER A 795 13.70 10.88 -5.45
N GLU A 796 13.66 9.80 -6.24
CA GLU A 796 14.25 9.76 -7.59
C GLU A 796 13.72 10.89 -8.49
N GLY A 797 12.41 11.13 -8.46
CA GLY A 797 11.80 12.22 -9.23
C GLY A 797 12.24 13.61 -8.76
N LEU A 798 12.44 13.79 -7.44
CA LEU A 798 12.94 15.04 -6.86
C LEU A 798 14.37 15.31 -7.34
N ILE A 799 15.28 14.35 -7.16
CA ILE A 799 16.70 14.45 -7.53
C ILE A 799 16.84 14.78 -9.03
N LYS A 800 16.12 14.06 -9.90
CA LYS A 800 16.13 14.28 -11.34
C LYS A 800 15.67 15.69 -11.74
N SER A 801 14.73 16.26 -11.01
CA SER A 801 14.13 17.55 -11.35
C SER A 801 14.87 18.76 -10.76
N ALA A 802 15.64 18.56 -9.68
CA ALA A 802 16.16 19.66 -8.88
C ALA A 802 17.46 20.27 -9.42
N SER A 803 18.28 19.51 -10.16
CA SER A 803 19.50 20.04 -10.78
C SER A 803 19.98 19.18 -11.95
N PRO A 804 20.78 19.72 -12.90
CA PRO A 804 21.36 18.96 -14.00
C PRO A 804 22.33 17.85 -13.55
N SER A 805 22.82 17.89 -12.31
CA SER A 805 23.84 16.97 -11.77
C SER A 805 23.24 15.69 -11.14
N ALA A 806 21.96 15.39 -11.41
CA ALA A 806 21.23 14.26 -10.82
C ALA A 806 21.96 12.92 -10.93
N ASP A 807 22.66 12.69 -12.05
CA ASP A 807 23.37 11.43 -12.33
C ASP A 807 24.51 11.13 -11.34
N SER A 808 25.04 12.14 -10.63
CA SER A 808 26.07 11.92 -9.60
C SER A 808 25.57 11.11 -8.39
N MET A 809 24.25 11.01 -8.21
CA MET A 809 23.60 10.28 -7.12
C MET A 809 22.58 9.24 -7.63
N LEU A 810 22.68 8.84 -8.90
CA LEU A 810 21.81 7.84 -9.52
C LEU A 810 22.64 6.81 -10.32
N ILE A 811 22.20 5.56 -10.32
CA ILE A 811 22.80 4.50 -11.13
C ILE A 811 22.07 4.48 -12.47
N ASN A 812 22.75 4.87 -13.55
CA ASN A 812 22.17 4.92 -14.90
C ASN A 812 20.82 5.67 -14.94
N GLY A 813 20.74 6.79 -14.22
CA GLY A 813 19.52 7.60 -14.13
C GLY A 813 18.39 6.97 -13.30
N ARG A 814 18.64 5.99 -12.42
CA ARG A 814 17.65 5.47 -11.45
C ARG A 814 18.23 5.38 -10.04
N ALA A 815 17.36 5.33 -9.04
CA ALA A 815 17.79 5.06 -7.67
C ALA A 815 18.40 3.64 -7.54
N PRO A 816 19.33 3.43 -6.60
CA PRO A 816 19.89 2.10 -6.32
C PRO A 816 18.82 1.16 -5.76
N LEU A 817 18.90 -0.12 -6.13
CA LEU A 817 18.10 -1.18 -5.53
C LEU A 817 18.74 -1.67 -4.21
N PRO A 818 17.98 -2.31 -3.31
CA PRO A 818 18.57 -2.91 -2.12
C PRO A 818 19.68 -3.91 -2.46
N GLY A 819 20.80 -3.80 -1.75
CA GLY A 819 22.02 -4.58 -1.99
C GLY A 819 22.86 -4.12 -3.19
N GLU A 820 22.36 -3.20 -4.03
CA GLU A 820 23.13 -2.65 -5.14
C GLU A 820 24.22 -1.70 -4.63
N VAL A 821 25.41 -1.79 -5.24
CA VAL A 821 26.57 -0.98 -4.84
C VAL A 821 26.46 0.41 -5.47
N MET A 822 26.33 1.43 -4.63
CA MET A 822 26.37 2.83 -5.04
C MET A 822 27.76 3.42 -4.81
N ARG A 823 28.32 4.05 -5.85
CA ARG A 823 29.60 4.80 -5.79
C ARG A 823 29.33 6.29 -5.92
N LEU A 824 30.01 7.09 -5.11
CA LEU A 824 29.84 8.55 -5.04
C LEU A 824 31.22 9.24 -5.19
N PRO A 825 31.86 9.15 -6.38
CA PRO A 825 33.21 9.68 -6.57
C PRO A 825 33.31 11.19 -6.35
N ASP A 826 32.29 11.96 -6.74
CA ASP A 826 32.24 13.41 -6.52
C ASP A 826 32.20 13.75 -5.02
N LEU A 827 31.46 12.96 -4.22
CA LEU A 827 31.42 13.11 -2.77
C LEU A 827 32.76 12.77 -2.13
N ALA A 828 33.43 11.72 -2.61
CA ALA A 828 34.78 11.39 -2.15
C ALA A 828 35.77 12.53 -2.40
N GLN A 829 35.69 13.18 -3.56
CA GLN A 829 36.51 14.36 -3.86
C GLN A 829 36.17 15.53 -2.94
N THR A 830 34.89 15.74 -2.62
CA THR A 830 34.46 16.74 -1.63
C THR A 830 35.07 16.47 -0.26
N PHE A 831 35.06 15.23 0.21
CA PHE A 831 35.70 14.86 1.47
C PHE A 831 37.22 15.02 1.44
N LYS A 832 37.88 14.65 0.33
CA LYS A 832 39.32 14.86 0.17
C LYS A 832 39.70 16.34 0.22
N THR A 833 38.92 17.21 -0.42
CA THR A 833 39.09 18.67 -0.34
C THR A 833 38.93 19.17 1.10
N LEU A 834 37.93 18.69 1.84
CA LEU A 834 37.75 19.05 3.25
C LEU A 834 38.92 18.58 4.12
N VAL A 835 39.47 17.40 3.88
CA VAL A 835 40.62 16.87 4.61
C VAL A 835 41.89 17.68 4.32
N SER A 836 42.17 18.00 3.06
CA SER A 836 43.41 18.69 2.67
C SER A 836 43.42 20.17 3.02
N GLU A 837 42.26 20.84 2.98
CA GLU A 837 42.15 22.30 3.10
C GLU A 837 41.40 22.76 4.35
N GLY A 838 40.87 21.81 5.15
CA GLY A 838 40.01 22.11 6.29
C GLY A 838 38.76 22.87 5.87
N LYS A 839 38.25 23.76 6.75
CA LYS A 839 37.05 24.58 6.49
C LYS A 839 37.15 25.37 5.18
N LYS A 840 38.33 25.90 4.83
CA LYS A 840 38.51 26.72 3.61
C LYS A 840 38.14 25.98 2.33
N GLY A 841 38.40 24.68 2.27
CA GLY A 841 38.07 23.86 1.09
C GLY A 841 36.58 23.80 0.78
N PHE A 842 35.73 23.86 1.82
CA PHE A 842 34.28 23.86 1.66
C PHE A 842 33.70 25.27 1.46
N TYR A 843 34.20 26.26 2.21
CA TYR A 843 33.56 27.58 2.32
C TYR A 843 34.14 28.67 1.41
N THR A 844 35.28 28.45 0.74
CA THR A 844 35.92 29.50 -0.10
C THR A 844 36.42 29.02 -1.48
N GLY A 845 36.42 27.71 -1.75
CA GLY A 845 36.93 27.13 -3.00
C GLY A 845 35.84 26.59 -3.93
N ARG A 846 36.20 25.58 -4.72
CA ARG A 846 35.34 24.96 -5.76
C ARG A 846 33.95 24.57 -5.27
N ILE A 847 33.84 24.14 -4.01
CA ILE A 847 32.58 23.69 -3.42
C ILE A 847 31.66 24.90 -3.19
N ALA A 848 32.19 25.97 -2.59
CA ALA A 848 31.45 27.20 -2.38
C ALA A 848 30.98 27.84 -3.69
N GLU A 849 31.84 27.87 -4.70
CA GLU A 849 31.50 28.35 -6.05
C GLU A 849 30.36 27.54 -6.67
N ALA A 850 30.43 26.21 -6.62
CA ALA A 850 29.39 25.33 -7.16
C ALA A 850 28.04 25.48 -6.43
N ILE A 851 28.05 25.68 -5.11
CA ILE A 851 26.84 25.93 -4.32
C ILE A 851 26.19 27.24 -4.76
N VAL A 852 26.97 28.33 -4.79
CA VAL A 852 26.47 29.67 -5.15
C VAL A 852 25.97 29.69 -6.59
N GLU A 853 26.68 29.08 -7.54
CA GLU A 853 26.27 29.00 -8.94
C GLU A 853 24.91 28.31 -9.09
N LEU A 854 24.71 27.17 -8.42
CA LEU A 854 23.45 26.42 -8.47
C LEU A 854 22.28 27.19 -7.83
N ILE A 855 22.51 27.84 -6.70
CA ILE A 855 21.48 28.63 -6.03
C ILE A 855 21.08 29.83 -6.91
N LYS A 856 22.06 30.54 -7.47
CA LYS A 856 21.82 31.70 -8.36
C LYS A 856 21.15 31.30 -9.68
N SER A 857 21.44 30.11 -10.22
CA SER A 857 20.81 29.66 -11.47
C SER A 857 19.29 29.52 -11.38
N ASN A 858 18.73 29.44 -10.16
CA ASN A 858 17.28 29.45 -9.90
C ASN A 858 16.81 30.69 -9.13
N GLY A 859 17.51 31.82 -9.27
CA GLY A 859 17.10 33.10 -8.68
C GLY A 859 17.39 33.26 -7.19
N GLY A 860 18.15 32.36 -6.58
CA GLY A 860 18.58 32.49 -5.20
C GLY A 860 19.64 33.58 -5.01
N VAL A 861 19.78 34.06 -3.77
CA VAL A 861 20.57 35.26 -3.43
C VAL A 861 21.79 34.98 -2.55
N MET A 862 22.20 33.72 -2.43
CA MET A 862 23.40 33.34 -1.68
C MET A 862 24.67 33.83 -2.39
N GLU A 863 25.57 34.45 -1.63
CA GLU A 863 26.87 34.93 -2.09
C GLU A 863 28.02 34.14 -1.47
N LEU A 864 29.20 34.16 -2.12
CA LEU A 864 30.40 33.50 -1.59
C LEU A 864 30.78 34.00 -0.19
N SER A 865 30.53 35.28 0.10
CA SER A 865 30.75 35.87 1.43
C SER A 865 29.86 35.24 2.50
N ASP A 866 28.63 34.81 2.17
CA ASP A 866 27.75 34.15 3.14
C ASP A 866 28.35 32.82 3.61
N LEU A 867 28.98 32.06 2.69
CA LEU A 867 29.69 30.82 3.03
C LEU A 867 31.00 31.10 3.76
N ALA A 868 31.80 32.06 3.27
CA ALA A 868 33.13 32.35 3.82
C ALA A 868 33.11 32.83 5.28
N GLU A 869 32.01 33.46 5.71
CA GLU A 869 31.82 33.95 7.08
C GLU A 869 31.24 32.91 8.04
N HIS A 870 30.87 31.72 7.56
CA HIS A 870 30.28 30.69 8.41
C HIS A 870 31.30 30.06 9.36
N ASP A 871 30.89 29.89 10.62
CA ASP A 871 31.65 29.16 11.63
C ASP A 871 30.71 28.43 12.60
N THR A 872 31.27 27.47 13.35
CA THR A 872 30.54 26.67 14.34
C THR A 872 30.48 27.37 15.69
N ASP A 873 29.28 27.48 16.29
CA ASP A 873 29.11 28.08 17.62
C ASP A 873 29.22 27.02 18.74
N PHE A 874 30.08 27.28 19.71
CA PHE A 874 30.10 26.53 20.98
C PHE A 874 29.21 27.27 21.98
N VAL A 875 28.12 26.62 22.38
CA VAL A 875 27.04 27.23 23.15
C VAL A 875 26.84 26.52 24.48
N GLU A 876 26.28 27.22 25.46
CA GLU A 876 25.95 26.61 26.75
C GLU A 876 24.69 25.74 26.59
N PRO A 877 24.73 24.44 26.95
CA PRO A 877 23.56 23.58 26.88
C PRO A 877 22.48 24.00 27.88
N ILE A 878 21.23 23.78 27.52
CA ILE A 878 20.08 23.97 28.41
C ILE A 878 19.69 22.63 29.03
N LYS A 879 19.04 22.68 30.20
CA LYS A 879 18.72 21.47 30.96
C LYS A 879 17.46 21.57 31.80
N TYR A 880 16.89 20.41 32.10
CA TYR A 880 15.81 20.24 33.08
C TYR A 880 16.09 19.00 33.93
N THR A 881 15.90 19.10 35.25
CA THR A 881 16.08 17.95 36.16
C THR A 881 14.73 17.38 36.52
N TYR A 882 14.43 16.20 36.01
CA TYR A 882 13.17 15.50 36.21
C TYR A 882 13.22 14.60 37.46
N ALA A 883 12.17 14.65 38.27
CA ALA A 883 12.01 13.92 39.53
C ALA A 883 13.15 14.15 40.54
N GLY A 884 13.90 15.26 40.40
CA GLY A 884 15.09 15.54 41.21
C GLY A 884 16.26 14.55 41.01
N GLU A 885 16.18 13.62 40.06
CA GLU A 885 17.15 12.53 39.90
C GLU A 885 17.94 12.62 38.59
N VAL A 886 17.26 12.86 37.46
CA VAL A 886 17.87 12.80 36.13
C VAL A 886 17.80 14.16 35.45
N THR A 887 18.95 14.69 35.06
CA THR A 887 19.06 15.94 34.31
C THR A 887 19.14 15.63 32.82
N LEU A 888 18.11 16.02 32.06
CA LEU A 888 18.10 16.01 30.59
C LEU A 888 18.76 17.29 30.07
N TRP A 889 19.70 17.13 29.15
CA TRP A 889 20.45 18.18 28.48
C TRP A 889 20.11 18.22 26.99
N GLU A 890 19.96 19.43 26.47
CA GLU A 890 19.59 19.74 25.10
C GLU A 890 20.41 20.94 24.59
N CYS A 891 20.57 21.05 23.27
CA CYS A 891 21.11 22.27 22.68
C CYS A 891 20.15 23.46 22.87
N PRO A 892 20.64 24.69 23.08
CA PRO A 892 19.79 25.87 23.20
C PRO A 892 19.11 26.23 21.85
N PRO A 893 18.13 27.15 21.86
CA PRO A 893 17.63 27.79 20.64
C PRO A 893 18.79 28.28 19.76
N ASN A 894 18.73 28.17 18.43
CA ASN A 894 17.57 27.95 17.56
C ASN A 894 17.04 26.50 17.45
N GLY A 895 17.62 25.53 18.17
CA GLY A 895 17.10 24.15 18.24
C GLY A 895 15.82 24.02 19.08
N GLN A 896 15.01 23.00 18.79
CA GLN A 896 13.73 22.72 19.48
C GLN A 896 13.86 21.87 20.77
N GLY A 897 15.07 21.65 21.28
CA GLY A 897 15.29 20.73 22.42
C GLY A 897 14.58 21.18 23.69
N ILE A 898 14.40 22.50 23.82
CA ILE A 898 13.63 23.12 24.89
C ILE A 898 12.18 22.59 24.97
N THR A 899 11.58 22.12 23.87
CA THR A 899 10.24 21.51 23.89
C THR A 899 10.20 20.27 24.79
N ALA A 900 11.23 19.42 24.73
CA ALA A 900 11.31 18.24 25.58
C ALA A 900 11.44 18.62 27.06
N LEU A 901 12.27 19.63 27.35
CA LEU A 901 12.46 20.16 28.70
C LEU A 901 11.17 20.76 29.27
N MET A 902 10.45 21.55 28.48
CA MET A 902 9.18 22.16 28.87
C MET A 902 8.10 21.11 29.13
N ALA A 903 7.96 20.12 28.26
CA ALA A 903 6.98 19.06 28.42
C ALA A 903 7.26 18.21 29.68
N LEU A 904 8.53 17.88 29.98
CA LEU A 904 8.88 17.22 31.26
C LEU A 904 8.48 18.07 32.46
N GLY A 905 8.74 19.38 32.43
CA GLY A 905 8.36 20.27 33.52
C GLY A 905 6.85 20.46 33.66
N ILE A 906 6.10 20.47 32.55
CA ILE A 906 4.63 20.49 32.58
C ILE A 906 4.08 19.19 33.20
N LEU A 907 4.64 18.02 32.83
CA LEU A 907 4.24 16.73 33.41
C LEU A 907 4.51 16.67 34.91
N GLU A 908 5.70 17.11 35.34
CA GLU A 908 6.06 17.15 36.76
C GLU A 908 5.17 18.13 37.54
N ALA A 909 4.95 19.34 37.03
CA ALA A 909 4.05 20.31 37.64
C ALA A 909 2.60 19.80 37.71
N ALA A 910 2.11 19.12 36.66
CA ALA A 910 0.76 18.53 36.65
C ALA A 910 0.61 17.43 37.71
N GLN A 911 1.67 16.66 37.97
CA GLN A 911 1.72 15.67 39.05
C GLN A 911 1.71 16.35 40.43
N GLU A 912 2.51 17.41 40.62
CA GLU A 912 2.58 18.16 41.89
C GLU A 912 1.24 18.79 42.28
N ILE A 913 0.50 19.32 41.30
CA ILE A 913 -0.82 19.94 41.54
C ILE A 913 -1.98 18.91 41.56
N GLY A 914 -1.68 17.61 41.47
CA GLY A 914 -2.67 16.53 41.59
C GLY A 914 -3.57 16.34 40.37
N LYS A 915 -3.22 16.88 39.20
CA LYS A 915 -3.98 16.72 37.95
C LYS A 915 -3.76 15.35 37.30
N ILE A 916 -2.57 14.76 37.50
CA ILE A 916 -2.25 13.41 37.03
C ILE A 916 -1.68 12.56 38.17
N LYS A 917 -1.86 11.24 38.08
CA LYS A 917 -1.16 10.28 38.95
C LYS A 917 0.35 10.33 38.70
N PRO A 918 1.19 9.80 39.61
CA PRO A 918 2.62 9.70 39.35
C PRO A 918 2.91 8.97 38.05
N LEU A 919 3.54 9.68 37.09
CA LEU A 919 3.60 9.24 35.69
C LEU A 919 4.24 7.85 35.55
N LEU A 920 5.37 7.63 36.23
CA LEU A 920 6.10 6.36 36.23
C LEU A 920 5.35 5.20 36.92
N LYS A 921 4.29 5.48 37.68
CA LYS A 921 3.41 4.47 38.31
C LYS A 921 2.15 4.18 37.50
N MET A 922 1.82 4.98 36.49
CA MET A 922 0.75 4.66 35.54
C MET A 922 1.15 3.45 34.69
N GLU A 923 0.17 2.67 34.26
CA GLU A 923 0.37 1.59 33.30
C GLU A 923 0.95 2.14 31.99
N HIS A 924 2.00 1.50 31.48
CA HIS A 924 2.69 1.95 30.28
C HIS A 924 1.77 1.83 29.06
N ASN A 925 1.68 2.89 28.26
CA ASN A 925 0.76 3.01 27.13
C ASN A 925 -0.74 2.86 27.48
N SER A 926 -1.13 3.06 28.74
CA SER A 926 -2.55 3.25 29.09
C SER A 926 -3.11 4.53 28.49
N THR A 927 -4.43 4.64 28.41
CA THR A 927 -5.12 5.84 27.91
C THR A 927 -4.71 7.08 28.70
N GLU A 928 -4.67 7.01 30.03
CA GLU A 928 -4.31 8.13 30.90
C GLU A 928 -2.84 8.54 30.74
N TYR A 929 -1.94 7.57 30.60
CA TYR A 929 -0.52 7.82 30.37
C TYR A 929 -0.29 8.53 29.03
N LEU A 930 -0.86 8.00 27.95
CA LEU A 930 -0.72 8.58 26.62
C LEU A 930 -1.37 9.96 26.54
N HIS A 931 -2.57 10.13 27.11
CA HIS A 931 -3.24 11.41 27.19
C HIS A 931 -2.37 12.47 27.91
N ALA A 932 -1.76 12.11 29.05
CA ALA A 932 -0.91 13.02 29.79
C ALA A 932 0.29 13.50 28.96
N LEU A 933 0.97 12.57 28.28
CA LEU A 933 2.09 12.90 27.41
C LEU A 933 1.66 13.75 26.22
N ILE A 934 0.56 13.41 25.56
CA ILE A 934 0.06 14.14 24.39
C ILE A 934 -0.26 15.59 24.75
N GLU A 935 -1.01 15.83 25.83
CA GLU A 935 -1.40 17.20 26.20
C GLU A 935 -0.22 18.03 26.67
N ALA A 936 0.71 17.46 27.44
CA ALA A 936 1.92 18.17 27.85
C ALA A 936 2.79 18.56 26.65
N LEU A 937 2.93 17.66 25.66
CA LEU A 937 3.62 17.93 24.42
C LEU A 937 2.88 18.97 23.56
N ARG A 938 1.55 18.91 23.44
CA ARG A 938 0.76 19.93 22.71
C ARG A 938 0.99 21.32 23.30
N LEU A 939 0.98 21.44 24.63
CA LEU A 939 1.27 22.70 25.33
C LEU A 939 2.71 23.16 25.07
N ALA A 940 3.70 22.28 25.19
CA ALA A 940 5.09 22.63 24.93
C ALA A 940 5.36 23.00 23.46
N PHE A 941 4.76 22.28 22.50
CA PHE A 941 4.89 22.57 21.08
C PHE A 941 4.28 23.93 20.72
N ALA A 942 3.11 24.25 21.27
CA ALA A 942 2.50 25.57 21.06
C ALA A 942 3.46 26.70 21.46
N ASP A 943 4.12 26.56 22.62
CA ASP A 943 5.03 27.58 23.15
C ASP A 943 6.27 27.70 22.29
N THR A 944 6.89 26.55 22.02
CA THR A 944 8.19 26.50 21.38
C THR A 944 8.12 26.88 19.91
N GLN A 945 7.03 26.54 19.22
CA GLN A 945 6.83 26.95 17.82
C GLN A 945 6.83 28.47 17.65
N TYR A 946 6.20 29.22 18.55
CA TYR A 946 6.14 30.67 18.42
C TYR A 946 7.43 31.35 18.88
N TYR A 947 7.99 30.94 20.02
CA TYR A 947 9.08 31.66 20.68
C TYR A 947 10.49 31.20 20.30
N VAL A 948 10.68 29.95 19.86
CA VAL A 948 12.03 29.44 19.53
C VAL A 948 12.51 30.06 18.22
N SER A 949 13.58 30.84 18.33
CA SER A 949 14.30 31.47 17.23
C SER A 949 15.75 31.75 17.67
N ASP A 950 16.47 32.63 16.97
CA ASP A 950 17.84 33.03 17.34
C ASP A 950 17.87 33.60 18.79
N PRO A 951 18.72 33.07 19.70
CA PRO A 951 18.57 33.08 21.18
C PRO A 951 18.61 34.42 21.96
N LYS A 952 18.17 35.55 21.40
CA LYS A 952 18.20 36.85 22.08
C LYS A 952 17.11 37.09 23.16
N VAL A 953 16.37 36.08 23.68
CA VAL A 953 15.23 36.28 24.62
C VAL A 953 15.19 35.25 25.79
N ALA A 954 14.63 35.67 26.96
CA ALA A 954 14.91 35.18 28.33
C ALA A 954 13.89 34.18 29.02
N LYS A 955 14.12 33.94 30.34
CA LYS A 955 13.82 32.83 31.31
C LYS A 955 12.35 32.33 31.58
N VAL A 956 12.22 31.10 32.15
CA VAL A 956 11.02 30.20 32.08
C VAL A 956 10.29 29.70 33.39
N PRO A 957 10.85 29.54 34.62
CA PRO A 957 10.25 28.61 35.62
C PRO A 957 8.79 28.81 36.09
N GLU A 958 8.35 30.03 36.39
CA GLU A 958 6.98 30.31 36.89
C GLU A 958 5.88 30.01 35.83
N TYR A 959 6.30 29.91 34.56
CA TYR A 959 5.45 29.65 33.42
C TYR A 959 4.92 28.21 33.35
N LEU A 960 5.74 27.22 33.71
CA LEU A 960 5.41 25.80 33.51
C LEU A 960 4.24 25.34 34.40
N ARG A 961 4.20 25.83 35.64
CA ARG A 961 3.09 25.58 36.56
C ARG A 961 1.77 26.14 36.03
N LYS A 962 1.79 27.36 35.47
CA LYS A 962 0.62 27.98 34.84
C LYS A 962 0.14 27.19 33.61
N ARG A 963 1.05 26.60 32.82
CA ARG A 963 0.68 25.72 31.70
C ARG A 963 0.06 24.42 32.19
N ALA A 964 0.55 23.84 33.29
CA ALA A 964 -0.01 22.63 33.88
C ALA A 964 -1.45 22.80 34.40
N GLU A 965 -1.88 24.00 34.80
CA GLU A 965 -3.26 24.28 35.20
C GLU A 965 -4.28 24.06 34.08
N ASN A 966 -3.86 24.26 32.82
CA ASN A 966 -4.69 24.03 31.62
C ASN A 966 -4.92 22.53 31.35
N PHE A 967 -4.22 21.64 32.04
CA PHE A 967 -4.39 20.21 31.88
C PHE A 967 -5.79 19.76 32.34
N ASN A 968 -6.49 19.06 31.46
CA ASN A 968 -7.76 18.39 31.75
C ASN A 968 -7.53 16.87 31.66
N PRO A 969 -7.72 16.09 32.74
CA PRO A 969 -7.42 14.66 32.76
C PRO A 969 -8.42 13.78 32.01
N SER A 970 -9.60 14.30 31.64
CA SER A 970 -10.69 13.52 31.03
C SER A 970 -11.07 13.95 29.62
N ALA A 971 -10.46 15.02 29.10
CA ALA A 971 -10.74 15.51 27.75
C ALA A 971 -9.55 16.29 27.19
N SER A 972 -9.34 16.21 25.88
CA SER A 972 -8.37 17.02 25.15
C SER A 972 -8.72 18.51 25.26
N ILE A 973 -7.71 19.37 25.37
CA ILE A 973 -7.90 20.82 25.32
C ILE A 973 -8.36 21.21 23.90
N PRO A 974 -9.54 21.83 23.73
CA PRO A 974 -10.14 22.10 22.42
C PRO A 974 -9.47 23.26 21.67
N ASP A 975 -9.00 24.29 22.39
CA ASP A 975 -8.24 25.43 21.86
C ASP A 975 -6.95 25.60 22.66
N VAL A 976 -5.82 25.15 22.12
CA VAL A 976 -4.50 25.48 22.66
C VAL A 976 -4.09 26.81 22.02
N HIS A 977 -3.95 27.87 22.83
CA HIS A 977 -3.60 29.21 22.31
C HIS A 977 -2.08 29.45 22.20
N HIS A 978 -1.74 30.22 21.15
CA HIS A 978 -0.46 30.65 20.52
C HIS A 978 0.25 29.62 19.60
N GLY A 979 0.89 30.10 18.51
CA GLY A 979 0.96 29.33 17.25
C GLY A 979 2.15 29.50 16.29
N ASN A 980 2.32 28.43 15.49
CA ASN A 980 2.66 28.24 14.07
C ASN A 980 4.00 28.71 13.45
N PRO A 981 4.95 27.75 13.30
CA PRO A 981 5.37 27.27 11.96
C PRO A 981 5.23 25.74 11.76
N THR A 982 4.98 25.32 10.52
CA THR A 982 5.04 23.92 10.04
C THR A 982 6.50 23.50 9.78
N ALA A 983 7.10 22.71 10.66
CA ALA A 983 8.41 22.15 10.35
C ALA A 983 8.67 20.75 10.93
N SER A 984 8.92 19.78 10.06
CA SER A 984 9.34 18.42 10.41
C SER A 984 10.47 17.97 9.48
N THR A 985 11.31 17.04 9.94
CA THR A 985 12.56 16.67 9.25
C THR A 985 12.85 15.18 9.21
N ASP A 986 13.46 14.77 8.10
CA ASP A 986 14.18 13.51 7.95
C ASP A 986 15.62 13.73 8.45
N THR A 987 16.09 12.94 9.40
CA THR A 987 17.32 13.25 10.15
C THR A 987 18.07 11.96 10.47
N VAL A 988 19.41 12.00 10.55
CA VAL A 988 20.16 10.89 11.16
C VAL A 988 20.61 11.28 12.56
N TYR A 989 20.36 10.38 13.51
CA TYR A 989 20.84 10.46 14.88
C TYR A 989 21.75 9.27 15.16
N PHE A 990 22.83 9.50 15.91
CA PHE A 990 23.67 8.44 16.40
C PHE A 990 24.32 8.81 17.74
N SER A 991 24.74 7.78 18.47
CA SER A 991 25.36 7.90 19.78
C SER A 991 26.68 7.14 19.80
N VAL A 992 27.70 7.73 20.42
CA VAL A 992 29.01 7.12 20.57
C VAL A 992 29.49 7.28 22.00
N THR A 993 30.11 6.24 22.55
CA THR A 993 30.80 6.26 23.85
C THR A 993 32.17 5.62 23.72
N ASP A 994 33.08 5.95 24.65
CA ASP A 994 34.46 5.45 24.63
C ASP A 994 34.91 4.89 25.99
N GLN A 995 36.18 4.49 26.04
CA GLN A 995 36.78 3.76 27.17
C GLN A 995 37.14 4.68 28.32
N TRP A 996 37.13 6.00 28.07
CA TRP A 996 37.43 7.03 29.06
C TRP A 996 36.18 7.56 29.75
N GLY A 997 34.99 7.08 29.34
CA GLY A 997 33.72 7.49 29.93
C GLY A 997 33.01 8.61 29.17
N ASN A 998 33.58 9.10 28.05
CA ASN A 998 32.96 10.19 27.30
C ASN A 998 31.75 9.67 26.52
N GLY A 999 30.82 10.59 26.25
CA GLY A 999 29.64 10.33 25.44
C GLY A 999 29.42 11.45 24.43
N CYS A 1000 29.12 11.09 23.19
CA CYS A 1000 28.82 12.03 22.12
C CYS A 1000 27.43 11.72 21.54
N SER A 1001 26.50 12.65 21.73
CA SER A 1001 25.18 12.65 21.12
C SER A 1001 25.24 13.56 19.91
N PHE A 1002 25.20 12.99 18.71
CA PHE A 1002 25.46 13.72 17.47
C PHE A 1002 24.34 13.50 16.46
N ILE A 1003 23.99 14.56 15.74
CA ILE A 1003 22.84 14.56 14.87
C ILE A 1003 23.03 15.54 13.70
N GLN A 1004 22.64 15.14 12.49
CA GLN A 1004 22.78 15.95 11.27
C GLN A 1004 21.62 15.70 10.30
N SER A 1005 21.31 16.66 9.43
CA SER A 1005 20.19 16.53 8.47
C SER A 1005 20.22 17.58 7.37
N ASN A 1006 19.63 17.23 6.23
CA ASN A 1006 19.30 18.14 5.12
C ASN A 1006 17.91 18.78 5.25
N TYR A 1007 17.28 18.72 6.43
CA TYR A 1007 15.87 19.01 6.69
C TYR A 1007 14.91 17.95 6.14
N ALA A 1008 14.37 18.07 4.92
CA ALA A 1008 13.40 17.11 4.39
C ALA A 1008 14.04 16.19 3.34
N GLY A 1009 14.28 14.94 3.69
CA GLY A 1009 14.88 13.90 2.87
C GLY A 1009 16.25 14.28 2.33
N PHE A 1010 16.37 14.32 1.01
CA PHE A 1010 17.52 14.87 0.28
C PHE A 1010 17.60 16.40 0.34
N GLY A 1011 16.84 17.07 1.20
CA GLY A 1011 16.69 18.52 1.21
C GLY A 1011 15.94 19.00 -0.03
N THR A 1012 16.53 19.96 -0.73
CA THR A 1012 16.03 20.44 -2.03
C THR A 1012 16.13 19.38 -3.13
N GLY A 1013 16.97 18.35 -2.94
CA GLY A 1013 17.38 17.40 -3.99
C GLY A 1013 18.36 17.98 -5.01
N ALA A 1014 18.71 19.27 -4.89
CA ALA A 1014 19.60 19.94 -5.83
C ALA A 1014 21.07 19.63 -5.49
N ILE A 1015 21.86 19.25 -6.49
CA ILE A 1015 23.24 18.78 -6.34
C ILE A 1015 24.19 19.78 -7.00
N PRO A 1016 25.05 20.46 -6.23
CA PRO A 1016 26.11 21.31 -6.78
C PRO A 1016 27.03 20.50 -7.71
N LYS A 1017 27.37 21.08 -8.86
CA LYS A 1017 28.15 20.40 -9.91
C LYS A 1017 29.47 19.86 -9.36
N GLY A 1018 29.75 18.58 -9.58
CA GLY A 1018 31.01 17.92 -9.18
C GLY A 1018 31.22 17.81 -7.65
N CYS A 1019 30.15 17.93 -6.85
CA CYS A 1019 30.24 17.88 -5.39
C CYS A 1019 29.67 16.59 -4.78
N GLY A 1020 28.70 15.93 -5.44
CA GLY A 1020 28.19 14.60 -5.03
C GLY A 1020 27.32 14.58 -3.77
N PHE A 1021 26.73 15.72 -3.37
CA PHE A 1021 25.77 15.81 -2.26
C PHE A 1021 24.63 16.77 -2.60
N THR A 1022 23.50 16.65 -1.89
CA THR A 1022 22.36 17.57 -2.05
C THR A 1022 22.37 18.70 -1.03
N LEU A 1023 21.77 19.84 -1.40
CA LEU A 1023 21.60 21.01 -0.52
C LEU A 1023 20.36 20.89 0.36
N GLN A 1024 20.52 21.21 1.65
CA GLN A 1024 19.41 21.27 2.60
C GLN A 1024 18.34 22.32 2.24
N ASN A 1025 17.13 22.12 2.72
CA ASN A 1025 16.01 23.08 2.62
C ASN A 1025 15.59 23.65 3.98
N ARG A 1026 16.58 23.84 4.88
CA ARG A 1026 16.39 24.26 6.27
C ARG A 1026 15.69 25.62 6.43
N GLY A 1027 15.86 26.53 5.47
CA GLY A 1027 15.19 27.83 5.40
C GLY A 1027 13.66 27.75 5.31
N SER A 1028 13.09 26.59 4.95
CA SER A 1028 11.65 26.33 5.10
C SER A 1028 11.16 26.46 6.54
N GLY A 1029 12.07 26.39 7.52
CA GLY A 1029 11.77 26.66 8.92
C GLY A 1029 11.40 28.12 9.22
N PHE A 1030 11.63 29.09 8.33
CA PHE A 1030 11.23 30.48 8.55
C PHE A 1030 9.74 30.73 8.32
N VAL A 1031 9.22 31.75 8.98
CA VAL A 1031 7.86 32.28 8.74
C VAL A 1031 7.93 33.51 7.83
N LEU A 1032 7.10 33.55 6.79
CA LEU A 1032 6.97 34.68 5.86
C LEU A 1032 5.87 35.64 6.31
N GLU A 1033 5.91 36.03 7.58
CA GLU A 1033 5.01 36.97 8.24
C GLU A 1033 5.85 37.99 9.01
N GLU A 1034 5.63 39.27 8.71
CA GLU A 1034 6.32 40.38 9.38
C GLU A 1034 5.94 40.45 10.86
N GLY A 1035 6.92 40.65 11.73
CA GLY A 1035 6.75 40.69 13.18
C GLY A 1035 6.77 39.32 13.87
N HIS A 1036 6.82 38.20 13.13
CA HIS A 1036 6.96 36.88 13.74
C HIS A 1036 8.38 36.69 14.32
N PRO A 1037 8.55 36.12 15.54
CA PRO A 1037 9.89 35.93 16.14
C PRO A 1037 10.85 35.13 15.24
N ASN A 1038 10.32 34.14 14.54
CA ASN A 1038 11.02 33.34 13.53
C ASN A 1038 10.77 33.80 12.08
N GLN A 1039 10.53 35.11 11.86
CA GLN A 1039 10.41 35.65 10.50
C GLN A 1039 11.70 35.48 9.68
N LEU A 1040 11.58 35.35 8.36
CA LEU A 1040 12.71 35.31 7.43
C LEU A 1040 13.45 36.65 7.42
N GLU A 1041 14.72 36.61 7.83
CA GLU A 1041 15.63 37.76 7.84
C GLU A 1041 17.02 37.30 7.39
N GLY A 1042 17.75 38.16 6.68
CA GLY A 1042 19.06 37.84 6.15
C GLY A 1042 20.10 37.68 7.25
N GLY A 1043 20.95 36.65 7.15
CA GLY A 1043 21.95 36.34 8.19
C GLY A 1043 21.36 35.76 9.49
N LYS A 1044 20.07 35.41 9.51
CA LYS A 1044 19.41 34.78 10.66
C LYS A 1044 19.44 33.26 10.55
N ARG A 1045 19.36 32.55 11.67
CA ARG A 1045 19.15 31.10 11.68
C ARG A 1045 17.66 30.77 11.79
N PRO A 1046 17.12 29.85 10.98
CA PRO A 1046 15.73 29.42 11.12
C PRO A 1046 15.54 28.58 12.38
N TYR A 1047 14.29 28.47 12.84
CA TYR A 1047 13.89 27.40 13.76
C TYR A 1047 14.41 26.05 13.28
N HIS A 1048 15.04 25.31 14.20
CA HIS A 1048 15.77 24.11 13.86
C HIS A 1048 15.19 22.90 14.59
N THR A 1049 14.84 21.87 13.81
CA THR A 1049 14.19 20.66 14.34
C THR A 1049 15.17 19.64 14.90
N ILE A 1050 16.43 19.68 14.49
CA ILE A 1050 17.43 18.70 14.91
C ILE A 1050 17.80 18.93 16.37
N ILE A 1051 17.69 17.89 17.21
CA ILE A 1051 18.05 17.94 18.63
C ILE A 1051 18.84 16.68 19.07
N PRO A 1052 20.08 16.81 19.56
CA PRO A 1052 20.74 15.74 20.30
C PRO A 1052 20.32 15.78 21.78
N ALA A 1053 20.17 14.61 22.41
CA ALA A 1053 19.92 14.53 23.85
C ALA A 1053 21.01 13.78 24.62
N LEU A 1054 21.20 14.21 25.86
CA LEU A 1054 22.10 13.56 26.81
C LEU A 1054 21.49 13.69 28.20
N ALA A 1055 21.56 12.65 29.04
CA ALA A 1055 21.10 12.71 30.41
C ALA A 1055 22.22 12.39 31.41
N THR A 1056 22.24 13.09 32.53
CA THR A 1056 23.14 12.84 33.67
C THR A 1056 22.34 12.49 34.93
N ARG A 1057 22.97 11.74 35.84
CA ARG A 1057 22.50 11.54 37.22
C ARG A 1057 23.52 12.18 38.15
N GLY A 1058 23.16 13.33 38.72
CA GLY A 1058 24.16 14.23 39.30
C GLY A 1058 25.12 14.74 38.22
N ASP A 1059 26.42 14.63 38.47
CA ASP A 1059 27.52 15.01 37.57
C ASP A 1059 27.96 13.86 36.63
N GLU A 1060 27.41 12.66 36.81
CA GLU A 1060 27.78 11.47 36.03
C GLU A 1060 26.89 11.28 34.80
N LEU A 1061 27.52 10.93 33.67
CA LEU A 1061 26.81 10.52 32.46
C LEU A 1061 25.91 9.32 32.76
N PHE A 1062 24.63 9.43 32.38
CA PHE A 1062 23.66 8.37 32.54
C PHE A 1062 23.23 7.81 31.17
N LEU A 1063 22.96 8.68 30.20
CA LEU A 1063 22.38 8.31 28.92
C LEU A 1063 22.88 9.21 27.77
N VAL A 1064 23.28 8.61 26.66
CA VAL A 1064 23.49 9.29 25.38
C VAL A 1064 22.44 8.75 24.42
N TYR A 1065 21.51 9.59 23.98
CA TYR A 1065 20.37 9.11 23.20
C TYR A 1065 19.70 10.20 22.36
N GLY A 1066 18.85 9.77 21.45
CA GLY A 1066 18.10 10.64 20.58
C GLY A 1066 17.18 9.85 19.69
N VAL A 1067 16.13 10.50 19.20
CA VAL A 1067 15.14 9.89 18.31
C VAL A 1067 15.02 10.78 17.09
N MET A 1068 15.42 10.29 15.92
CA MET A 1068 15.32 11.08 14.70
C MET A 1068 13.87 11.38 14.32
N GLY A 1069 13.67 12.48 13.59
CA GLY A 1069 12.38 12.80 12.98
C GLY A 1069 12.03 11.73 11.95
N GLY A 1070 10.78 11.27 11.98
CA GLY A 1070 10.36 10.12 11.20
C GLY A 1070 10.37 10.36 9.70
N PHE A 1071 10.66 9.28 8.98
CA PHE A 1071 10.66 9.22 7.52
C PHE A 1071 9.25 9.04 6.97
N MET A 1072 8.53 10.12 6.62
CA MET A 1072 7.45 9.97 5.65
C MET A 1072 7.01 11.25 4.95
N GLN A 1073 7.63 11.55 3.81
CA GLN A 1073 6.91 12.17 2.71
C GLN A 1073 5.86 11.15 2.25
N VAL A 1074 4.60 11.42 2.58
CA VAL A 1074 3.47 10.58 2.17
C VAL A 1074 3.33 10.68 0.65
N LEU A 1075 3.98 9.78 -0.07
CA LEU A 1075 3.54 9.36 -1.39
C LEU A 1075 2.46 8.30 -1.17
N ILE A 1076 1.23 8.75 -0.90
CA ILE A 1076 0.08 7.96 -1.34
C ILE A 1076 0.10 8.06 -2.87
N TYR A 1077 0.92 7.25 -3.52
CA TYR A 1077 0.79 7.01 -4.96
C TYR A 1077 -0.46 6.14 -5.14
N SER A 1078 -1.64 6.78 -5.20
CA SER A 1078 -2.88 6.40 -5.93
C SER A 1078 -4.19 6.84 -5.26
N LEU A 1079 -4.14 7.47 -4.09
CA LEU A 1079 -5.26 8.20 -3.45
C LEU A 1079 -4.72 9.58 -3.05
N TYR A 1080 -5.53 10.63 -3.17
CA TYR A 1080 -5.13 12.03 -2.94
C TYR A 1080 -4.34 12.72 -4.06
N ARG A 1081 -4.93 12.74 -5.25
CA ARG A 1081 -4.68 13.81 -6.23
C ARG A 1081 -5.54 15.07 -5.96
N PHE A 1082 -6.19 15.16 -4.80
CA PHE A 1082 -7.06 16.30 -4.44
C PHE A 1082 -6.88 16.89 -3.03
N PHE A 1083 -6.15 16.23 -2.11
CA PHE A 1083 -5.67 16.91 -0.90
C PHE A 1083 -4.17 16.82 -0.84
N ARG A 1084 -3.53 17.97 -0.83
CA ARG A 1084 -2.10 18.14 -0.79
C ARG A 1084 -1.65 18.10 0.68
N ARG A 1085 -1.99 17.03 1.42
CA ARG A 1085 -1.57 16.85 2.83
C ARG A 1085 -0.14 16.32 2.89
N LEU A 1086 0.80 17.24 2.78
CA LEU A 1086 2.20 17.04 3.19
C LEU A 1086 2.21 17.04 4.73
N THR A 1087 2.03 15.89 5.34
CA THR A 1087 1.99 15.79 6.81
C THR A 1087 3.23 15.09 7.32
N LEU A 1088 4.23 15.89 7.68
CA LEU A 1088 5.47 15.47 8.32
C LEU A 1088 5.34 15.77 9.84
N GLY A 1089 5.56 14.79 10.72
CA GLY A 1089 5.28 14.88 12.17
C GLY A 1089 6.46 15.33 13.03
N PHE A 1090 6.21 15.98 14.18
CA PHE A 1090 7.23 16.50 15.10
C PHE A 1090 7.92 15.38 15.91
N GLY A 1091 8.70 14.51 15.25
CA GLY A 1091 9.21 13.26 15.82
C GLY A 1091 10.14 13.38 17.04
N GLN A 1092 11.00 14.41 17.10
CA GLN A 1092 12.19 14.36 17.97
C GLN A 1092 11.90 14.64 19.47
N PRO A 1093 11.29 15.78 19.88
CA PRO A 1093 11.09 16.06 21.31
C PRO A 1093 10.20 15.04 22.01
N GLN A 1094 9.12 14.62 21.34
CA GLN A 1094 8.22 13.57 21.84
C GLN A 1094 8.91 12.21 21.93
N GLY A 1095 9.84 11.89 21.03
CA GLY A 1095 10.65 10.67 21.09
C GLY A 1095 11.65 10.71 22.25
N HIS A 1096 12.26 11.86 22.49
CA HIS A 1096 13.18 12.07 23.61
C HIS A 1096 12.51 11.82 24.97
N ILE A 1097 11.28 12.30 25.14
CA ILE A 1097 10.51 12.06 26.37
C ILE A 1097 10.09 10.59 26.49
N GLN A 1098 9.51 10.01 25.43
CA GLN A 1098 9.06 8.62 25.45
C GLN A 1098 10.21 7.65 25.80
N VAL A 1099 11.37 7.81 25.16
CA VAL A 1099 12.54 6.95 25.43
C VAL A 1099 13.10 7.17 26.84
N LEU A 1100 13.24 8.42 27.29
CA LEU A 1100 13.73 8.71 28.64
C LEU A 1100 12.81 8.10 29.71
N LEU A 1101 11.50 8.31 29.60
CA LEU A 1101 10.53 7.76 30.53
C LEU A 1101 10.53 6.22 30.55
N ASN A 1102 10.72 5.58 29.40
CA ASN A 1102 10.86 4.13 29.32
C ASN A 1102 12.09 3.62 30.08
N ILE A 1103 13.24 4.29 29.93
CA ILE A 1103 14.44 3.99 30.71
C ILE A 1103 14.19 4.17 32.21
N LEU A 1104 13.51 5.26 32.62
CA LEU A 1104 13.18 5.52 34.02
C LEU A 1104 12.18 4.51 34.60
N ARG A 1105 11.36 3.85 33.77
CA ARG A 1105 10.51 2.71 34.14
C ARG A 1105 11.27 1.39 34.31
N GLY A 1106 12.58 1.39 34.05
CA GLY A 1106 13.43 0.20 34.15
C GLY A 1106 13.52 -0.62 32.86
N PHE A 1107 13.08 -0.08 31.72
CA PHE A 1107 13.30 -0.77 30.45
C PHE A 1107 14.79 -0.78 30.14
N THR A 1108 15.24 -1.87 29.51
CA THR A 1108 16.59 -1.91 28.95
C THR A 1108 16.70 -0.93 27.78
N PRO A 1109 17.92 -0.51 27.38
CA PRO A 1109 18.11 0.40 26.26
C PRO A 1109 17.40 -0.05 24.96
N GLN A 1110 17.48 -1.35 24.64
CA GLN A 1110 16.79 -1.89 23.47
C GLN A 1110 15.26 -1.91 23.66
N ALA A 1111 14.75 -2.34 24.82
CA ALA A 1111 13.31 -2.37 25.08
C ALA A 1111 12.68 -0.96 25.08
N ALA A 1112 13.42 0.06 25.54
CA ALA A 1112 12.98 1.46 25.50
C ALA A 1112 12.78 1.96 24.05
N LEU A 1113 13.58 1.46 23.10
CA LEU A 1113 13.44 1.76 21.68
C LEU A 1113 12.36 0.92 20.99
N ASP A 1114 12.23 -0.35 21.38
CA ASP A 1114 11.26 -1.28 20.79
C ASP A 1114 9.82 -0.90 21.15
N ALA A 1115 9.60 -0.28 22.32
CA ALA A 1115 8.31 0.16 22.81
C ALA A 1115 7.49 0.92 21.74
N PRO A 1116 6.19 0.60 21.55
CA PRO A 1116 5.31 1.31 20.62
C PRO A 1116 5.20 2.79 20.98
N ARG A 1117 5.30 3.68 19.98
CA ARG A 1117 5.30 5.13 20.17
C ARG A 1117 4.03 5.79 19.63
N PHE A 1118 3.80 7.02 20.06
CA PHE A 1118 2.91 7.95 19.38
C PHE A 1118 3.65 9.15 18.81
N CYS A 1119 3.02 9.84 17.85
CA CYS A 1119 3.52 11.05 17.23
C CYS A 1119 2.41 12.06 16.99
N ILE A 1120 2.62 13.29 17.46
CA ILE A 1120 1.73 14.42 17.17
C ILE A 1120 2.11 15.00 15.80
N SER A 1121 1.13 15.09 14.91
CA SER A 1121 1.28 15.66 13.56
C SER A 1121 1.52 17.16 13.60
N ALA A 1122 2.27 17.68 12.61
CA ALA A 1122 2.49 19.12 12.49
C ALA A 1122 1.32 19.91 11.87
N GLY A 1123 0.28 19.24 11.36
CA GLY A 1123 -0.92 19.88 10.80
C GLY A 1123 -0.62 20.93 9.72
N SER A 1124 -0.47 20.52 8.46
CA SER A 1124 -0.34 21.51 7.36
C SER A 1124 -1.71 22.14 7.05
N PRO A 1125 -1.84 23.48 6.97
CA PRO A 1125 -2.94 24.06 6.21
C PRO A 1125 -2.85 23.63 4.75
N ASP A 1126 -3.99 23.39 4.13
CA ASP A 1126 -4.09 23.35 2.68
C ASP A 1126 -4.25 24.80 2.21
N ALA A 1127 -3.24 25.35 1.51
CA ALA A 1127 -3.19 26.76 1.12
C ALA A 1127 -4.23 27.16 0.06
N ASN A 1128 -5.06 26.22 -0.41
CA ASN A 1128 -5.94 26.37 -1.57
C ASN A 1128 -7.44 26.06 -1.29
N VAL A 1129 -7.91 26.11 -0.04
CA VAL A 1129 -9.32 25.84 0.29
C VAL A 1129 -9.95 27.02 1.02
N ASP A 1130 -11.02 27.60 0.45
CA ASP A 1130 -11.73 28.79 0.95
C ASP A 1130 -12.35 28.64 2.36
N ASN A 1131 -12.40 27.42 2.89
CA ASN A 1131 -12.88 27.07 4.24
C ASN A 1131 -11.87 26.26 5.07
N ALA A 1132 -10.57 26.32 4.75
CA ALA A 1132 -9.56 25.70 5.60
C ALA A 1132 -9.66 26.29 7.02
N ARG A 1133 -9.97 25.44 8.03
CA ARG A 1133 -9.63 25.77 9.42
C ARG A 1133 -8.17 26.20 9.43
N LYS A 1134 -7.87 27.30 10.13
CA LYS A 1134 -6.54 27.93 10.11
C LYS A 1134 -5.45 26.86 10.27
N ALA A 1135 -4.42 26.97 9.44
CA ALA A 1135 -3.10 26.37 9.67
C ALA A 1135 -2.74 26.35 11.17
N GLY A 1136 -2.50 25.18 11.76
CA GLY A 1136 -2.17 25.11 13.18
C GLY A 1136 -3.38 25.11 14.14
N ASP A 1137 -4.50 24.50 13.73
CA ASP A 1137 -5.43 23.96 14.72
C ASP A 1137 -4.68 22.86 15.49
N ILE A 1138 -4.30 23.12 16.74
CA ILE A 1138 -3.56 22.17 17.61
C ILE A 1138 -4.40 20.92 17.91
N ASN A 1139 -5.62 20.80 17.37
CA ASN A 1139 -6.33 19.54 17.14
C ASN A 1139 -5.64 18.66 16.06
N SER A 1140 -4.32 18.56 16.14
CA SER A 1140 -3.46 17.78 15.26
C SER A 1140 -3.71 16.29 15.41
N GLU A 1141 -3.73 15.60 14.27
CA GLU A 1141 -3.74 14.15 14.14
C GLU A 1141 -2.65 13.54 15.04
N VAL A 1142 -3.01 12.64 15.95
CA VAL A 1142 -2.07 11.89 16.78
C VAL A 1142 -1.96 10.48 16.22
N TYR A 1143 -0.78 10.14 15.74
CA TYR A 1143 -0.49 8.85 15.16
C TYR A 1143 0.06 7.88 16.21
N PHE A 1144 -0.48 6.68 16.28
CA PHE A 1144 -0.10 5.62 17.22
C PHE A 1144 0.44 4.43 16.44
N GLU A 1145 1.51 3.85 16.95
CA GLU A 1145 2.06 2.64 16.35
C GLU A 1145 1.18 1.42 16.53
N ASP A 1146 1.30 0.49 15.58
CA ASP A 1146 0.96 -0.90 15.83
C ASP A 1146 1.66 -1.43 17.11
N GLY A 1147 0.89 -2.08 17.98
CA GLY A 1147 1.29 -2.44 19.34
C GLY A 1147 0.65 -1.60 20.45
N ILE A 1148 0.06 -0.45 20.14
CA ILE A 1148 -0.87 0.26 21.05
C ILE A 1148 -2.28 -0.31 20.80
N SER A 1149 -2.98 -0.69 21.87
CA SER A 1149 -4.27 -1.40 21.73
C SER A 1149 -5.32 -0.53 21.03
N ALA A 1150 -6.16 -1.15 20.19
CA ALA A 1150 -7.26 -0.44 19.52
C ALA A 1150 -8.25 0.17 20.53
N GLU A 1151 -8.44 -0.48 21.68
CA GLU A 1151 -9.24 0.04 22.80
C GLU A 1151 -8.64 1.34 23.36
N THR A 1152 -7.34 1.38 23.60
CA THR A 1152 -6.63 2.59 24.06
C THR A 1152 -6.80 3.74 23.07
N VAL A 1153 -6.60 3.46 21.77
CA VAL A 1153 -6.76 4.45 20.70
C VAL A 1153 -8.20 4.95 20.64
N GLN A 1154 -9.19 4.06 20.78
CA GLN A 1154 -10.60 4.42 20.78
C GLN A 1154 -10.98 5.29 21.99
N LYS A 1155 -10.52 4.95 23.19
CA LYS A 1155 -10.72 5.80 24.38
C LYS A 1155 -10.09 7.18 24.22
N LEU A 1156 -8.92 7.28 23.59
CA LEU A 1156 -8.31 8.59 23.29
C LEU A 1156 -9.18 9.39 22.30
N LYS A 1157 -9.84 8.75 21.33
CA LYS A 1157 -10.83 9.44 20.47
C LYS A 1157 -12.03 9.94 21.26
N GLU A 1158 -12.54 9.14 22.19
CA GLU A 1158 -13.64 9.53 23.08
C GLU A 1158 -13.28 10.72 23.96
N MET A 1159 -12.00 10.86 24.34
CA MET A 1159 -11.47 12.03 25.03
C MET A 1159 -11.26 13.25 24.12
N GLY A 1160 -11.44 13.12 22.81
CA GLY A 1160 -11.36 14.22 21.83
C GLY A 1160 -10.10 14.26 20.97
N HIS A 1161 -9.18 13.29 21.08
CA HIS A 1161 -7.98 13.23 20.22
C HIS A 1161 -8.30 12.75 18.80
N ASP A 1162 -7.73 13.36 17.75
CA ASP A 1162 -7.75 12.82 16.37
C ASP A 1162 -6.73 11.67 16.26
N ALA A 1163 -7.06 10.54 16.88
CA ALA A 1163 -6.16 9.40 17.02
C ALA A 1163 -6.21 8.47 15.79
N ARG A 1164 -5.02 8.13 15.24
CA ARG A 1164 -4.87 7.32 14.02
C ARG A 1164 -3.81 6.26 14.20
N GLN A 1165 -3.95 5.11 13.56
CA GLN A 1165 -2.98 4.02 13.67
C GLN A 1165 -2.04 3.97 12.46
N LEU A 1166 -0.75 3.67 12.70
CA LEU A 1166 0.28 3.49 11.68
C LEU A 1166 0.75 2.03 11.63
N THR A 1167 0.81 1.47 10.42
CA THR A 1167 1.25 0.10 10.15
C THR A 1167 2.28 0.05 9.02
N GLY A 1168 3.04 -1.06 8.92
CA GLY A 1168 4.04 -1.26 7.86
C GLY A 1168 5.12 -0.15 7.82
N PHE A 1169 5.54 0.25 6.61
CA PHE A 1169 6.54 1.34 6.44
C PHE A 1169 6.05 2.69 6.95
N SER A 1170 4.74 2.89 7.14
CA SER A 1170 4.21 4.14 7.69
C SER A 1170 4.67 4.38 9.13
N ARG A 1171 5.08 3.32 9.84
CA ARG A 1171 5.71 3.39 11.17
C ARG A 1171 7.01 4.18 11.18
N ALA A 1172 7.64 4.40 10.02
CA ALA A 1172 8.82 5.25 9.91
C ALA A 1172 8.56 6.69 10.38
N MET A 1173 7.31 7.16 10.40
CA MET A 1173 6.91 8.46 10.97
C MET A 1173 7.21 8.59 12.48
N LEU A 1174 7.34 7.49 13.21
CA LEU A 1174 7.58 7.47 14.66
C LEU A 1174 9.06 7.60 15.04
N GLY A 1175 9.91 7.91 14.07
CA GLY A 1175 11.33 8.11 14.26
C GLY A 1175 12.10 6.80 14.44
N ARG A 1176 13.43 6.96 14.50
CA ARG A 1176 14.38 5.87 14.74
C ARG A 1176 15.34 6.35 15.84
N GLY A 1177 15.30 5.69 16.99
CA GLY A 1177 16.14 6.04 18.12
C GLY A 1177 17.47 5.28 18.19
N GLN A 1178 18.47 5.92 18.77
CA GLN A 1178 19.73 5.27 19.15
C GLN A 1178 20.01 5.61 20.62
N ILE A 1179 20.58 4.67 21.36
CA ILE A 1179 20.73 4.82 22.80
C ILE A 1179 21.95 4.06 23.31
N ILE A 1180 22.73 4.72 24.17
CA ILE A 1180 23.79 4.11 24.97
C ILE A 1180 23.65 4.60 26.42
N GLN A 1181 23.50 3.66 27.33
CA GLN A 1181 23.37 3.89 28.76
C GLN A 1181 24.66 3.49 29.49
N LYS A 1182 25.11 4.35 30.41
CA LYS A 1182 26.14 3.98 31.40
C LYS A 1182 25.47 3.22 32.54
N LEU A 1183 25.87 1.98 32.78
CA LEU A 1183 25.33 1.21 33.91
C LEU A 1183 26.01 1.60 35.22
N SER A 1184 25.25 1.55 36.32
CA SER A 1184 25.80 1.69 37.66
C SER A 1184 26.51 0.39 38.05
N ALA A 1185 27.82 0.33 37.84
CA ALA A 1185 28.67 -0.81 38.16
C ALA A 1185 30.04 -0.33 38.68
N LYS A 1186 30.79 -1.23 39.35
CA LYS A 1186 32.16 -0.94 39.81
C LYS A 1186 33.13 -0.70 38.66
N GLU A 1187 32.88 -1.33 37.52
CA GLU A 1187 33.60 -1.12 36.27
C GLU A 1187 32.76 -0.30 35.28
N LEU A 1188 33.40 0.40 34.35
CA LEU A 1188 32.70 1.07 33.26
C LEU A 1188 32.02 0.02 32.35
N ILE A 1189 30.69 0.07 32.28
CA ILE A 1189 29.90 -0.82 31.42
C ILE A 1189 28.88 0.03 30.67
N TRP A 1190 28.89 -0.12 29.35
CA TRP A 1190 27.92 0.45 28.43
C TRP A 1190 26.87 -0.59 28.05
N ALA A 1191 25.61 -0.17 27.98
CA ALA A 1191 24.50 -0.95 27.47
C ALA A 1191 23.79 -0.15 26.38
N ALA A 1192 23.54 -0.74 25.21
CA ALA A 1192 23.07 -0.01 24.06
C ALA A 1192 21.97 -0.72 23.29
N GLY A 1193 21.21 0.08 22.54
CA GLY A 1193 20.18 -0.38 21.63
C GLY A 1193 20.15 0.47 20.37
N SER A 1194 19.58 -0.11 19.31
CA SER A 1194 19.29 0.56 18.04
C SER A 1194 17.89 0.20 17.59
N ASP A 1195 17.17 1.21 17.12
CA ASP A 1195 15.76 1.06 16.74
C ASP A 1195 15.60 0.14 15.55
N GLN A 1196 14.72 -0.85 15.67
CA GLN A 1196 14.37 -1.79 14.59
C GLN A 1196 13.73 -1.11 13.37
N ARG A 1197 13.29 0.14 13.50
CA ARG A 1197 12.74 0.95 12.40
C ARG A 1197 13.83 1.53 11.48
N GLY A 1198 15.11 1.27 11.77
CA GLY A 1198 16.26 1.54 10.91
C GLY A 1198 17.06 0.27 10.59
N ASP A 1199 17.86 0.32 9.53
CA ASP A 1199 18.70 -0.82 9.08
C ASP A 1199 19.83 -1.13 10.08
N GLY A 1200 20.26 -0.11 10.82
CA GLY A 1200 21.44 -0.12 11.68
C GLY A 1200 21.39 -0.99 12.91
N HIS A 1201 22.42 -0.85 13.75
CA HIS A 1201 22.58 -1.60 14.98
C HIS A 1201 23.49 -0.86 15.97
N ALA A 1202 23.44 -1.30 17.23
CA ALA A 1202 24.45 -0.97 18.22
C ALA A 1202 25.60 -1.99 18.13
N VAL A 1203 26.84 -1.54 18.23
CA VAL A 1203 28.02 -2.40 18.16
C VAL A 1203 29.10 -1.96 19.14
N ALA A 1204 29.67 -2.92 19.86
CA ALA A 1204 30.67 -2.68 20.88
C ALA A 1204 32.10 -2.84 20.33
N GLN A 1205 33.01 -2.01 20.84
CA GLN A 1205 34.45 -2.16 20.63
C GLN A 1205 35.00 -3.32 21.48
N ILE A 1206 35.83 -4.16 20.85
CA ILE A 1206 36.53 -5.30 21.47
C ILE A 1206 37.75 -4.84 22.28
#